data_AF-D9MP40-F1
#
_entry.id   AF-D9MP40-F1
#
_cell.length_a   1.000
_cell.length_b   1.000
_cell.length_c   1.000
_cell.angle_alpha   90.00
_cell.angle_beta   90.00
_cell.angle_gamma   90.00
#
_symmetry.space_group_name_H-M   'P 1'
#
loop_
_entity.id
_entity.type
_entity.pdbx_description
1 polymer ?
#
loop_
_entity_poly.entity_id
_entity_poly.type
_entity_poly.pdbx_seq_one_letter_code
_entity_poly.pdbx_strand_id
1 'polypeptide(L)'
;MFIIKGGVVSKPIGHKRNLSELVSYLRTLVIVSLMFAAGIDFASAGELQPALQGKVLTAGGYGKLAAKAQRDGSVKVIVQVDATFHPMGSLSAPEGDTQVSAISRAQDKAMEQLASANVMSHYKYKYIPYISMAVDSSALDAVLSISGVTSVVEDKPSKPTTVNWNITKVGAPAAWTSGYDGTGFAVAILDTGVDKNHPILTGKVVSEACYSTTDVAYQSLSMCPGGVTSSTASGSAMPYGGNCPTEECDHGTHVSGIAAGLDAGESAGVAKGANIIAIQVFSRFDSIYYCGTSSSCALSWTSDQLKGLERVYELRAAISIASVNMSLGGDKYTSNCDSDESSTKAAIDNLRSAGIATAIAAGNDGYSNGISAPGCISTAVSVGATTSSDAVATYSNSANILNLLAPGSSIKSSIPNGGYATWNGTSMATPHVAGAWAVLRQAKSTASVTDVLNALTTTGISITDTRNNISKPLIQVDKAVTKLIESTTSYTLSVSKTGSGTVTSAPSGVSCGSTCTAPYVSGTSVVLTAAAASGYNFSSWSGCDSASGTKCTVTMSSNKSVTAVFTAVTSYTLSVSKTGSGTVTSAPTGISCGSACTAPYVSGTSVVLTAAAASGYSFSSWTGCDSAIDTQCTVTMSSDKSVSAAFTWSDYNDAIAKINEIYSLFSTFFGTKSGDVQTGTSTYGTFYVQWYVNGTGLLAWTDGYMYYYNNGQWNYTGNRWMSDLSMAAYMINYIYSQYSAFFGTKSGGITTGTATNGTFYVQWYMNGTGLLAWTDGYMYFYNTGQWNNTSTMWK
;
A
#
# COMPACT_ATOMS: atom_id res chain seq x y z
N MET A 1 -37.21 55.35 -37.87
CA MET A 1 -36.57 55.29 -39.20
C MET A 1 -35.06 55.15 -38.99
N PHE A 2 -34.56 53.91 -38.99
CA PHE A 2 -33.24 53.48 -39.49
C PHE A 2 -33.09 51.96 -39.24
N ILE A 3 -33.49 51.22 -40.28
CA ILE A 3 -32.90 50.04 -40.92
C ILE A 3 -32.28 48.90 -40.07
N ILE A 4 -32.82 47.72 -40.38
CA ILE A 4 -32.55 46.32 -40.01
C ILE A 4 -31.20 45.80 -40.53
N LYS A 5 -30.56 44.87 -39.79
CA LYS A 5 -29.98 43.64 -40.37
C LYS A 5 -29.85 42.55 -39.30
N GLY A 6 -30.51 41.42 -39.55
CA GLY A 6 -30.73 40.34 -38.60
C GLY A 6 -29.76 39.16 -38.73
N GLY A 7 -30.05 38.14 -37.93
CA GLY A 7 -29.46 36.81 -37.99
C GLY A 7 -30.06 35.91 -36.91
N VAL A 8 -31.10 35.16 -37.24
CA VAL A 8 -31.72 34.10 -36.44
C VAL A 8 -31.12 32.77 -36.86
N VAL A 9 -30.65 31.92 -35.92
CA VAL A 9 -30.69 30.45 -36.07
C VAL A 9 -30.92 29.76 -34.70
N SER A 10 -32.10 29.13 -34.62
CA SER A 10 -32.60 27.96 -33.87
C SER A 10 -32.07 27.50 -32.49
N LYS A 11 -33.06 27.32 -31.60
CA LYS A 11 -33.12 26.39 -30.44
C LYS A 11 -33.34 24.93 -30.92
N PRO A 12 -33.02 23.88 -30.13
CA PRO A 12 -34.01 23.40 -29.15
C PRO A 12 -33.49 23.08 -27.74
N ILE A 13 -34.48 23.02 -26.86
CA ILE A 13 -34.50 22.99 -25.40
C ILE A 13 -34.16 21.59 -24.86
N GLY A 14 -33.34 21.54 -23.80
CA GLY A 14 -33.30 20.46 -22.81
C GLY A 14 -33.40 21.05 -21.41
N HIS A 15 -34.52 20.83 -20.74
CA HIS A 15 -34.98 21.52 -19.54
C HIS A 15 -34.48 20.82 -18.26
N LYS A 16 -33.92 21.60 -17.31
CA LYS A 16 -34.11 21.50 -15.85
C LYS A 16 -33.35 22.65 -15.17
N ARG A 17 -34.01 23.80 -15.02
CA ARG A 17 -33.62 24.85 -14.06
C ARG A 17 -34.84 25.22 -13.22
N ASN A 18 -34.59 25.37 -11.93
CA ASN A 18 -35.55 25.41 -10.83
C ASN A 18 -36.59 26.53 -10.94
N LEU A 19 -37.82 26.21 -10.52
CA LEU A 19 -39.00 27.08 -10.45
C LEU A 19 -38.86 28.28 -9.48
N SER A 20 -37.77 28.40 -8.71
CA SER A 20 -37.57 29.48 -7.74
C SER A 20 -37.13 30.82 -8.35
N GLU A 21 -36.51 30.81 -9.53
CA GLU A 21 -36.05 32.04 -10.20
C GLU A 21 -37.14 32.71 -11.06
N LEU A 22 -38.18 31.97 -11.49
CA LEU A 22 -39.26 32.53 -12.31
C LEU A 22 -40.29 33.34 -11.49
N VAL A 23 -40.43 33.04 -10.20
CA VAL A 23 -41.38 33.75 -9.30
C VAL A 23 -40.84 35.12 -8.87
N SER A 24 -39.52 35.33 -8.88
CA SER A 24 -38.91 36.64 -8.58
C SER A 24 -39.04 37.62 -9.74
N TYR A 25 -39.06 37.16 -10.98
CA TYR A 25 -39.11 38.04 -12.16
C TYR A 25 -40.54 38.52 -12.49
N LEU A 26 -41.56 37.72 -12.16
CA LEU A 26 -42.98 38.06 -12.36
C LEU A 26 -43.55 39.00 -11.28
N ARG A 27 -42.95 39.07 -10.08
CA ARG A 27 -43.34 40.07 -9.06
C ARG A 27 -42.87 41.48 -9.40
N THR A 28 -41.76 41.63 -10.14
CA THR A 28 -41.20 42.94 -10.49
C THR A 28 -41.95 43.60 -11.65
N LEU A 29 -42.48 42.82 -12.60
CA LEU A 29 -43.20 43.37 -13.76
C LEU A 29 -44.61 43.89 -13.45
N VAL A 30 -45.27 43.41 -12.39
CA VAL A 30 -46.61 43.88 -11.97
C VAL A 30 -46.54 45.16 -11.12
N ILE A 31 -45.42 45.40 -10.42
CA ILE A 31 -45.23 46.63 -9.61
C ILE A 31 -44.90 47.83 -10.50
N VAL A 32 -44.22 47.62 -11.64
CA VAL A 32 -43.84 48.72 -12.56
C VAL A 32 -45.02 49.23 -13.39
N SER A 33 -46.06 48.42 -13.64
CA SER A 33 -47.24 48.86 -14.39
C SER A 33 -48.33 49.56 -13.55
N LEU A 34 -48.25 49.51 -12.21
CA LEU A 34 -49.20 50.19 -11.31
C LEU A 34 -48.70 51.57 -10.82
N MET A 35 -47.44 51.94 -11.06
CA MET A 35 -46.89 53.25 -10.65
C MET A 35 -47.05 54.36 -11.70
N PHE A 36 -47.52 54.05 -12.92
CA PHE A 36 -47.74 55.07 -13.96
C PHE A 36 -49.14 55.73 -13.93
N ALA A 37 -49.99 55.44 -12.93
CA ALA A 37 -51.36 55.94 -12.84
C ALA A 37 -51.63 56.94 -11.69
N ALA A 38 -50.61 57.34 -10.92
CA ALA A 38 -50.73 58.40 -9.93
C ALA A 38 -49.61 59.42 -10.19
N GLY A 39 -49.97 60.57 -10.76
CA GLY A 39 -49.07 61.69 -10.98
C GLY A 39 -48.56 62.26 -9.67
N ILE A 40 -47.52 61.62 -9.13
CA ILE A 40 -46.74 62.09 -7.99
C ILE A 40 -45.41 62.55 -8.58
N ASP A 41 -45.21 63.86 -8.62
CA ASP A 41 -43.91 64.47 -8.87
C ASP A 41 -42.94 64.03 -7.76
N PHE A 42 -42.08 63.07 -8.06
CA PHE A 42 -40.86 62.87 -7.30
C PHE A 42 -39.82 63.81 -7.89
N ALA A 43 -39.54 64.89 -7.15
CA ALA A 43 -38.40 65.76 -7.40
C ALA A 43 -37.14 64.90 -7.64
N SER A 44 -36.43 65.17 -8.74
CA SER A 44 -35.19 64.49 -9.06
C SER A 44 -34.17 64.70 -7.94
N ALA A 45 -33.73 63.60 -7.31
CA ALA A 45 -32.47 63.61 -6.58
C ALA A 45 -31.38 63.96 -7.60
N GLY A 46 -30.81 65.16 -7.48
CA GLY A 46 -29.85 65.69 -8.44
C GLY A 46 -28.65 64.74 -8.59
N GLU A 47 -28.35 64.38 -9.83
CA GLU A 47 -27.19 63.56 -10.17
C GLU A 47 -25.90 64.31 -9.77
N LEU A 48 -25.03 63.70 -8.96
CA LEU A 48 -23.79 64.33 -8.49
C LEU A 48 -22.95 64.79 -9.70
N GLN A 49 -22.53 66.07 -9.70
CA GLN A 49 -21.82 66.66 -10.85
C GLN A 49 -20.60 65.83 -11.27
N PRO A 50 -20.37 65.58 -12.58
CA PRO A 50 -19.25 64.78 -13.06
C PRO A 50 -17.86 65.23 -12.57
N ALA A 51 -17.68 66.53 -12.35
CA ALA A 51 -16.45 67.10 -11.80
C ALA A 51 -16.15 66.62 -10.37
N LEU A 52 -17.19 66.40 -9.54
CA LEU A 52 -17.05 65.89 -8.17
C LEU A 52 -16.77 64.38 -8.17
N GLN A 53 -17.37 63.64 -9.11
CA GLN A 53 -17.08 62.22 -9.31
C GLN A 53 -15.60 61.97 -9.66
N GLY A 54 -14.96 62.93 -10.36
CA GLY A 54 -13.54 62.90 -10.71
C GLY A 54 -12.57 62.94 -9.53
N LYS A 55 -13.03 63.27 -8.32
CA LYS A 55 -12.22 63.17 -7.09
C LYS A 55 -12.01 61.71 -6.66
N VAL A 56 -12.78 60.75 -7.18
CA VAL A 56 -12.63 59.33 -6.86
C VAL A 56 -11.51 58.71 -7.69
N LEU A 57 -10.40 58.36 -7.05
CA LEU A 57 -9.23 57.77 -7.71
C LEU A 57 -9.24 56.23 -7.70
N THR A 58 -10.28 55.61 -7.13
CA THR A 58 -10.45 54.15 -7.13
C THR A 58 -10.65 53.64 -8.56
N ALA A 59 -9.96 52.55 -8.93
CA ALA A 59 -10.26 51.84 -10.18
C ALA A 59 -11.75 51.43 -10.27
N GLY A 60 -12.43 51.89 -11.32
CA GLY A 60 -13.89 51.80 -11.48
C GLY A 60 -14.66 53.06 -11.08
N GLY A 61 -13.96 54.10 -10.59
CA GLY A 61 -14.49 55.44 -10.32
C GLY A 61 -15.58 55.48 -9.24
N TYR A 62 -16.28 56.61 -9.22
CA TYR A 62 -17.41 56.86 -8.30
C TYR A 62 -18.50 55.79 -8.40
N GLY A 63 -18.89 55.40 -9.62
CA GLY A 63 -19.97 54.43 -9.83
C GLY A 63 -19.74 53.09 -9.13
N LYS A 64 -18.49 52.64 -9.02
CA LYS A 64 -18.13 51.44 -8.27
C LYS A 64 -18.33 51.61 -6.76
N LEU A 65 -17.92 52.74 -6.19
CA LEU A 65 -18.07 53.02 -4.75
C LEU A 65 -19.54 53.20 -4.38
N ALA A 66 -20.31 53.94 -5.18
CA ALA A 66 -21.74 54.15 -4.98
C ALA A 66 -22.51 52.82 -5.05
N ALA A 67 -22.25 51.99 -6.06
CA ALA A 67 -22.86 50.65 -6.16
C ALA A 67 -22.48 49.75 -4.97
N LYS A 68 -21.27 49.89 -4.43
CA LYS A 68 -20.84 49.15 -3.24
C LYS A 68 -21.56 49.63 -1.99
N ALA A 69 -21.68 50.94 -1.79
CA ALA A 69 -22.42 51.52 -0.68
C ALA A 69 -23.91 51.14 -0.70
N GLN A 70 -24.52 51.11 -1.89
CA GLN A 70 -25.91 50.69 -2.07
C GLN A 70 -26.14 49.19 -1.79
N ARG A 71 -25.21 48.33 -2.24
CA ARG A 71 -25.32 46.88 -1.99
C ARG A 71 -25.04 46.50 -0.53
N ASP A 72 -23.99 47.07 0.04
CA ASP A 72 -23.41 46.61 1.31
C ASP A 72 -23.88 47.49 2.50
N GLY A 73 -24.74 48.48 2.24
CA GLY A 73 -25.20 49.51 3.20
C GLY A 73 -24.14 50.55 3.56
N SER A 74 -22.88 50.30 3.23
CA SER A 74 -21.75 51.18 3.49
C SER A 74 -20.58 50.90 2.56
N VAL A 75 -19.70 51.88 2.39
CA VAL A 75 -18.39 51.70 1.77
C VAL A 75 -17.33 52.36 2.64
N LYS A 76 -16.19 51.69 2.80
CA LYS A 76 -15.03 52.29 3.48
C LYS A 76 -14.19 53.06 2.47
N VAL A 77 -13.86 54.29 2.81
CA VAL A 77 -13.08 55.21 1.97
C VAL A 77 -11.99 55.90 2.78
N ILE A 78 -10.90 56.25 2.11
CA ILE A 78 -9.86 57.15 2.61
C ILE A 78 -9.99 58.47 1.84
N VAL A 79 -10.20 59.55 2.56
CA VAL A 79 -10.49 60.89 2.05
C VAL A 79 -9.28 61.77 2.29
N GLN A 80 -8.73 62.36 1.24
CA GLN A 80 -7.67 63.36 1.35
C GLN A 80 -8.28 64.76 1.50
N VAL A 81 -7.82 65.49 2.50
CA VAL A 81 -8.17 66.90 2.70
C VAL A 81 -7.06 67.83 2.21
N ASP A 82 -7.43 69.06 1.85
CA ASP A 82 -6.51 70.09 1.40
C ASP A 82 -5.70 70.66 2.57
N ALA A 83 -4.49 70.14 2.76
CA ALA A 83 -3.49 70.65 3.68
C ALA A 83 -2.08 70.35 3.14
N THR A 84 -1.16 71.30 3.33
CA THR A 84 0.25 71.13 2.95
C THR A 84 0.86 69.95 3.71
N PHE A 85 1.56 69.08 2.98
CA PHE A 85 2.19 67.88 3.53
C PHE A 85 3.61 67.71 3.00
N HIS A 86 4.55 67.63 3.94
CA HIS A 86 5.91 67.16 3.77
C HIS A 86 6.16 65.99 4.73
N PRO A 87 6.99 65.00 4.36
CA PRO A 87 7.39 63.94 5.27
C PRO A 87 7.93 64.51 6.59
N MET A 88 7.46 64.03 7.74
CA MET A 88 7.85 64.58 9.06
C MET A 88 9.36 64.57 9.30
N GLY A 89 10.10 63.63 8.70
CA GLY A 89 11.55 63.55 8.79
C GLY A 89 12.31 64.62 7.99
N SER A 90 11.65 65.39 7.13
CA SER A 90 12.25 66.50 6.37
C SER A 90 11.95 67.88 6.95
N LEU A 91 11.32 67.95 8.13
CA LEU A 91 10.91 69.19 8.79
C LEU A 91 11.64 69.36 10.12
N SER A 92 11.89 70.61 10.52
CA SER A 92 12.25 70.90 11.92
C SER A 92 11.05 70.68 12.86
N ALA A 93 11.29 70.54 14.16
CA ALA A 93 10.22 70.30 15.13
C ALA A 93 9.09 71.37 15.10
N PRO A 94 9.38 72.69 15.06
CA PRO A 94 8.31 73.71 14.95
C PRO A 94 7.54 73.67 13.63
N GLU A 95 8.21 73.34 12.53
CA GLU A 95 7.56 73.16 11.22
C GLU A 95 6.65 71.91 11.23
N GLY A 96 7.10 70.84 11.88
CA GLY A 96 6.32 69.63 12.12
C GLY A 96 5.05 69.90 12.94
N ASP A 97 5.16 70.65 14.04
CA ASP A 97 4.01 71.03 14.88
C ASP A 97 3.00 71.91 14.11
N THR A 98 3.50 72.83 13.28
CA THR A 98 2.69 73.68 12.41
C THR A 98 1.92 72.84 11.39
N GLN A 99 2.57 71.88 10.75
CA GLN A 99 1.94 70.97 9.78
C GLN A 99 0.86 70.10 10.44
N VAL A 100 1.15 69.47 11.59
CA VAL A 100 0.18 68.64 12.34
C VAL A 100 -1.07 69.46 12.69
N SER A 101 -0.89 70.71 13.12
CA SER A 101 -1.99 71.62 13.44
C SER A 101 -2.81 72.00 12.20
N ALA A 102 -2.17 72.23 11.06
CA ALA A 102 -2.85 72.53 9.80
C ALA A 102 -3.66 71.33 9.28
N ILE A 103 -3.09 70.12 9.36
CA ILE A 103 -3.75 68.86 9.01
C ILE A 103 -5.00 68.66 9.89
N SER A 104 -4.89 68.81 11.21
CA SER A 104 -6.03 68.66 12.11
C SER A 104 -7.17 69.62 11.75
N ARG A 105 -6.86 70.91 11.54
CA ARG A 105 -7.87 71.93 11.16
C ARG A 105 -8.58 71.60 9.85
N ALA A 106 -7.86 71.13 8.84
CA ALA A 106 -8.45 70.74 7.56
C ALA A 106 -9.37 69.52 7.73
N GLN A 107 -8.98 68.55 8.55
CA GLN A 107 -9.81 67.38 8.86
C GLN A 107 -11.05 67.74 9.68
N ASP A 108 -10.93 68.62 10.68
CA ASP A 108 -12.04 69.10 11.51
C ASP A 108 -13.09 69.82 10.67
N LYS A 109 -12.65 70.73 9.79
CA LYS A 109 -13.53 71.45 8.86
C LYS A 109 -14.28 70.52 7.89
N ALA A 110 -13.66 69.41 7.48
CA ALA A 110 -14.33 68.40 6.66
C ALA A 110 -15.37 67.62 7.46
N MET A 111 -15.06 67.24 8.70
CA MET A 111 -16.00 66.51 9.57
C MET A 111 -17.20 67.36 10.02
N GLU A 112 -17.01 68.66 10.27
CA GLU A 112 -18.09 69.60 10.58
C GLU A 112 -19.14 69.67 9.46
N GLN A 113 -18.69 69.68 8.19
CA GLN A 113 -19.57 69.66 7.03
C GLN A 113 -20.29 68.32 6.82
N LEU A 114 -19.85 67.26 7.51
CA LEU A 114 -20.46 65.93 7.49
C LEU A 114 -21.34 65.65 8.72
N ALA A 115 -21.59 66.64 9.59
CA ALA A 115 -22.33 66.44 10.84
C ALA A 115 -23.74 65.87 10.66
N SER A 116 -24.40 66.15 9.52
CA SER A 116 -25.71 65.61 9.15
C SER A 116 -25.65 64.39 8.23
N ALA A 117 -24.46 63.97 7.82
CA ALA A 117 -24.26 62.82 6.94
C ALA A 117 -24.12 61.52 7.76
N ASN A 118 -24.55 60.40 7.19
CA ASN A 118 -24.45 59.09 7.84
C ASN A 118 -23.02 58.52 7.73
N VAL A 119 -22.14 59.01 8.61
CA VAL A 119 -20.77 58.52 8.78
C VAL A 119 -20.75 57.51 9.93
N MET A 120 -20.70 56.22 9.59
CA MET A 120 -20.77 55.12 10.56
C MET A 120 -19.51 54.98 11.43
N SER A 121 -18.34 55.33 10.88
CA SER A 121 -17.08 55.37 11.62
C SER A 121 -16.11 56.29 10.91
N HIS A 122 -15.19 56.92 11.64
CA HIS A 122 -14.11 57.70 11.05
C HIS A 122 -12.84 57.66 11.91
N TYR A 123 -11.69 57.90 11.28
CA TYR A 123 -10.40 58.06 11.94
C TYR A 123 -9.58 59.15 11.23
N LYS A 124 -9.16 60.16 11.99
CA LYS A 124 -8.29 61.26 11.51
C LYS A 124 -6.83 60.88 11.73
N TYR A 125 -6.04 60.86 10.65
CA TYR A 125 -4.62 60.57 10.77
C TYR A 125 -3.84 61.81 11.23
N LYS A 126 -3.09 61.70 12.33
CA LYS A 126 -2.41 62.84 12.97
C LYS A 126 -1.34 63.52 12.10
N TYR A 127 -0.62 62.75 11.29
CA TYR A 127 0.59 63.21 10.59
C TYR A 127 0.44 63.29 9.06
N ILE A 128 -0.72 62.92 8.51
CA ILE A 128 -1.01 62.93 7.07
C ILE A 128 -2.42 63.49 6.84
N PRO A 129 -2.67 64.23 5.73
CA PRO A 129 -3.93 64.92 5.48
C PRO A 129 -5.05 63.99 4.98
N TYR A 130 -5.31 62.90 5.72
CA TYR A 130 -6.29 61.89 5.34
C TYR A 130 -7.28 61.60 6.49
N ILE A 131 -8.48 61.15 6.14
CA ILE A 131 -9.48 60.62 7.07
C ILE A 131 -9.95 59.30 6.49
N SER A 132 -9.90 58.20 7.25
CA SER A 132 -10.61 56.97 6.85
C SER A 132 -12.02 57.01 7.43
N MET A 133 -13.01 56.59 6.67
CA MET A 133 -14.41 56.61 7.11
C MET A 133 -15.24 55.52 6.43
N ALA A 134 -16.29 55.08 7.12
CA ALA A 134 -17.35 54.24 6.56
C ALA A 134 -18.59 55.10 6.33
N VAL A 135 -19.03 55.20 5.08
CA VAL A 135 -20.13 56.08 4.66
C VAL A 135 -21.16 55.30 3.86
N ASP A 136 -22.43 55.68 3.96
CA ASP A 136 -23.45 55.18 3.04
C ASP A 136 -23.39 55.93 1.69
N SER A 137 -24.29 55.59 0.76
CA SER A 137 -24.30 56.20 -0.57
C SER A 137 -24.52 57.71 -0.54
N SER A 138 -25.34 58.22 0.40
CA SER A 138 -25.66 59.65 0.50
C SER A 138 -24.51 60.43 1.15
N ALA A 139 -23.88 59.83 2.16
CA ALA A 139 -22.71 60.40 2.83
C ALA A 139 -21.48 60.41 1.90
N LEU A 140 -21.34 59.44 0.99
CA LEU A 140 -20.31 59.47 -0.05
C LEU A 140 -20.43 60.70 -0.96
N ASP A 141 -21.64 61.08 -1.35
CA ASP A 141 -21.91 62.27 -2.16
C ASP A 141 -21.62 63.57 -1.39
N ALA A 142 -21.98 63.59 -0.10
CA ALA A 142 -21.67 64.69 0.80
C ALA A 142 -20.16 64.90 0.94
N VAL A 143 -19.39 63.81 1.11
CA VAL A 143 -17.91 63.84 1.19
C VAL A 143 -17.30 64.46 -0.07
N LEU A 144 -17.77 64.07 -1.26
CA LEU A 144 -17.24 64.57 -2.53
C LEU A 144 -17.55 66.06 -2.75
N SER A 145 -18.65 66.54 -2.19
CA SER A 145 -19.13 67.92 -2.29
C SER A 145 -18.36 68.91 -1.39
N ILE A 146 -17.54 68.42 -0.45
CA ILE A 146 -16.71 69.28 0.41
C ILE A 146 -15.60 69.92 -0.43
N SER A 147 -15.51 71.25 -0.38
CA SER A 147 -14.51 72.02 -1.14
C SER A 147 -13.07 71.69 -0.74
N GLY A 148 -12.85 71.34 0.53
CA GLY A 148 -11.55 70.91 1.06
C GLY A 148 -11.21 69.43 0.83
N VAL A 149 -12.04 68.64 0.16
CA VAL A 149 -11.72 67.25 -0.20
C VAL A 149 -11.11 67.22 -1.60
N THR A 150 -9.87 66.73 -1.70
CA THR A 150 -9.09 66.71 -2.94
C THR A 150 -9.13 65.37 -3.64
N SER A 151 -9.19 64.27 -2.89
CA SER A 151 -9.34 62.93 -3.45
C SER A 151 -10.04 61.96 -2.49
N VAL A 152 -10.67 60.93 -3.07
CA VAL A 152 -11.30 59.83 -2.34
C VAL A 152 -10.88 58.50 -2.96
N VAL A 153 -10.40 57.57 -2.14
CA VAL A 153 -10.07 56.20 -2.55
C VAL A 153 -10.80 55.18 -1.69
N GLU A 154 -11.05 54.00 -2.23
CA GLU A 154 -11.59 52.86 -1.48
C GLU A 154 -10.58 52.43 -0.41
N ASP A 155 -11.02 52.33 0.84
CA ASP A 155 -10.28 51.66 1.91
C ASP A 155 -10.49 50.16 1.76
N LYS A 156 -9.52 49.50 1.12
CA LYS A 156 -9.61 48.09 0.73
C LYS A 156 -9.00 47.21 1.82
N PRO A 157 -9.67 46.12 2.22
CA PRO A 157 -8.99 45.07 2.96
C PRO A 157 -7.92 44.43 2.08
N SER A 158 -6.66 44.54 2.50
CA SER A 158 -5.55 43.78 1.92
C SER A 158 -5.53 42.39 2.53
N LYS A 159 -5.47 41.35 1.70
CA LYS A 159 -5.13 40.01 2.18
C LYS A 159 -3.65 40.02 2.60
N PRO A 160 -3.25 39.38 3.71
CA PRO A 160 -1.85 39.04 3.90
C PRO A 160 -1.45 38.14 2.72
N THR A 161 -0.42 38.53 1.97
CA THR A 161 0.26 37.59 1.10
C THR A 161 0.83 36.49 1.99
N THR A 162 0.54 35.23 1.69
CA THR A 162 1.09 34.05 2.37
C THR A 162 2.61 34.15 2.46
N VAL A 163 3.12 34.53 3.64
CA VAL A 163 4.56 34.69 3.94
C VAL A 163 5.16 33.31 4.22
N ASN A 164 5.19 32.44 3.21
CA ASN A 164 5.98 31.20 3.23
C ASN A 164 7.01 31.21 2.10
N TRP A 165 7.53 32.40 1.76
CA TRP A 165 8.53 32.57 0.71
C TRP A 165 9.73 31.64 0.96
N ASN A 166 10.14 31.51 2.23
CA ASN A 166 11.26 30.71 2.71
C ASN A 166 11.08 29.21 2.41
N ILE A 167 9.89 28.67 2.67
CA ILE A 167 9.57 27.25 2.45
C ILE A 167 9.55 26.93 0.95
N THR A 168 8.92 27.80 0.17
CA THR A 168 8.96 27.70 -1.30
C THR A 168 10.38 27.86 -1.83
N LYS A 169 11.19 28.74 -1.24
CA LYS A 169 12.55 29.04 -1.67
C LYS A 169 13.47 27.83 -1.58
N VAL A 170 13.33 27.03 -0.53
CA VAL A 170 14.12 25.82 -0.35
C VAL A 170 13.55 24.62 -1.13
N GLY A 171 12.48 24.78 -1.91
CA GLY A 171 11.91 23.70 -2.73
C GLY A 171 11.12 22.64 -1.95
N ALA A 172 10.79 22.88 -0.67
CA ALA A 172 10.07 21.89 0.14
C ALA A 172 8.70 21.50 -0.45
N PRO A 173 7.86 22.41 -0.99
CA PRO A 173 6.57 22.02 -1.58
C PRO A 173 6.68 21.05 -2.76
N ALA A 174 7.74 21.16 -3.56
CA ALA A 174 7.98 20.23 -4.67
C ALA A 174 8.40 18.84 -4.16
N ALA A 175 9.21 18.77 -3.09
CA ALA A 175 9.51 17.52 -2.41
C ALA A 175 8.25 16.86 -1.84
N TRP A 176 7.37 17.63 -1.19
CA TRP A 176 6.10 17.13 -0.66
C TRP A 176 5.19 16.60 -1.77
N THR A 177 5.12 17.30 -2.90
CA THR A 177 4.36 16.86 -4.10
C THR A 177 4.91 15.54 -4.64
N SER A 178 6.21 15.28 -4.43
CA SER A 178 6.88 14.04 -4.81
C SER A 178 6.73 12.93 -3.75
N GLY A 179 5.94 13.16 -2.70
CA GLY A 179 5.64 12.20 -1.64
C GLY A 179 6.61 12.20 -0.45
N TYR A 180 7.52 13.17 -0.39
CA TYR A 180 8.51 13.29 0.68
C TYR A 180 8.29 14.55 1.51
N ASP A 181 7.77 14.39 2.73
CA ASP A 181 7.44 15.46 3.67
C ASP A 181 8.08 15.27 5.06
N GLY A 182 8.96 14.28 5.21
CA GLY A 182 9.64 13.92 6.45
C GLY A 182 8.91 12.85 7.28
N THR A 183 7.77 12.32 6.80
CA THR A 183 7.03 11.26 7.49
C THR A 183 7.93 10.04 7.79
N GLY A 184 7.79 9.49 9.01
CA GLY A 184 8.57 8.35 9.49
C GLY A 184 9.87 8.72 10.19
N PHE A 185 10.24 10.00 10.20
CA PHE A 185 11.40 10.51 10.92
C PHE A 185 11.03 11.56 11.98
N ALA A 186 11.93 11.76 12.95
CA ALA A 186 11.87 12.84 13.93
C ALA A 186 13.05 13.81 13.77
N VAL A 187 12.79 15.09 14.06
CA VAL A 187 13.81 16.14 14.22
C VAL A 187 13.90 16.48 15.70
N ALA A 188 15.09 16.38 16.29
CA ALA A 188 15.33 16.83 17.66
C ALA A 188 15.62 18.32 17.70
N ILE A 189 14.95 19.04 18.58
CA ILE A 189 15.10 20.49 18.78
C ILE A 189 15.70 20.69 20.16
N LEU A 190 16.99 21.08 20.22
CA LEU A 190 17.68 21.46 21.44
C LEU A 190 17.67 22.98 21.53
N ASP A 191 16.74 23.52 22.29
CA ASP A 191 16.44 24.95 22.30
C ASP A 191 15.76 25.37 23.62
N THR A 192 15.09 26.51 23.69
CA THR A 192 14.41 27.07 24.88
C THR A 192 13.05 26.40 25.19
N GLY A 193 12.80 25.22 24.65
CA GLY A 193 11.54 24.48 24.79
C GLY A 193 10.56 24.70 23.63
N VAL A 194 9.58 23.82 23.53
CA VAL A 194 8.61 23.74 22.44
C VAL A 194 7.20 23.72 23.01
N ASP A 195 6.39 24.71 22.63
CA ASP A 195 4.95 24.69 22.91
C ASP A 195 4.27 23.64 22.02
N LYS A 196 4.24 22.40 22.50
CA LYS A 196 3.60 21.28 21.80
C LYS A 196 2.09 21.44 21.62
N ASN A 197 1.46 22.38 22.32
CA ASN A 197 0.03 22.66 22.22
C ASN A 197 -0.28 23.71 21.15
N HIS A 198 0.75 24.33 20.55
CA HIS A 198 0.57 25.21 19.41
C HIS A 198 -0.16 24.46 18.27
N PRO A 199 -1.16 25.06 17.58
CA PRO A 199 -1.95 24.36 16.57
C PRO A 199 -1.13 23.63 15.49
N ILE A 200 -0.02 24.23 15.02
CA ILE A 200 0.85 23.58 14.02
C ILE A 200 1.82 22.54 14.59
N LEU A 201 1.96 22.43 15.91
CA LEU A 201 2.86 21.49 16.58
C LEU A 201 2.10 20.39 17.35
N THR A 202 0.78 20.55 17.47
CA THR A 202 -0.10 19.62 18.16
C THR A 202 0.04 18.21 17.58
N GLY A 203 0.32 17.25 18.47
CA GLY A 203 0.50 15.85 18.11
C GLY A 203 1.85 15.49 17.47
N LYS A 204 2.77 16.44 17.30
CA LYS A 204 4.09 16.18 16.70
C LYS A 204 5.19 15.84 17.71
N VAL A 205 5.09 16.34 18.94
CA VAL A 205 6.13 16.10 19.95
C VAL A 205 5.99 14.68 20.50
N VAL A 206 6.95 13.81 20.16
CA VAL A 206 6.94 12.38 20.52
C VAL A 206 7.81 12.05 21.72
N SER A 207 8.69 12.96 22.13
CA SER A 207 9.54 12.82 23.31
C SER A 207 9.94 14.20 23.82
N GLU A 208 10.06 14.33 25.13
CA GLU A 208 10.37 15.58 25.83
C GLU A 208 11.52 15.36 26.82
N ALA A 209 12.42 16.33 26.92
CA ALA A 209 13.42 16.39 27.98
C ALA A 209 13.75 17.83 28.34
N CYS A 210 14.24 18.03 29.55
CA CYS A 210 14.81 19.29 29.99
C CYS A 210 16.08 19.02 30.79
N TYR A 211 17.12 19.79 30.48
CA TYR A 211 18.39 19.84 31.18
C TYR A 211 18.73 21.31 31.36
N SER A 212 18.70 21.80 32.60
CA SER A 212 18.83 23.23 32.87
C SER A 212 19.47 23.42 34.24
N THR A 213 20.71 23.89 34.24
CA THR A 213 21.54 23.97 35.44
C THR A 213 21.20 25.20 36.27
N THR A 214 21.01 24.99 37.58
CA THR A 214 21.00 26.09 38.57
C THR A 214 22.40 26.23 39.15
N ASP A 215 22.98 27.41 39.05
CA ASP A 215 24.28 27.72 39.63
C ASP A 215 24.27 29.13 40.24
N VAL A 216 24.42 29.18 41.56
CA VAL A 216 24.36 30.43 42.33
C VAL A 216 25.53 31.37 42.02
N ALA A 217 26.70 30.86 41.68
CA ALA A 217 27.88 31.68 41.38
C ALA A 217 27.70 32.44 40.06
N TYR A 218 26.98 31.83 39.12
CA TYR A 218 26.69 32.40 37.81
C TYR A 218 25.32 33.10 37.75
N GLN A 219 24.59 33.16 38.87
CA GLN A 219 23.21 33.66 38.94
C GLN A 219 22.31 32.97 37.90
N SER A 220 22.51 31.66 37.74
CA SER A 220 21.78 30.82 36.79
C SER A 220 20.69 30.02 37.51
N LEU A 221 19.49 29.98 36.95
CA LEU A 221 18.31 29.30 37.46
C LEU A 221 17.76 28.33 36.41
N SER A 222 17.40 27.14 36.85
CA SER A 222 16.78 26.14 35.97
C SER A 222 15.45 26.63 35.41
N MET A 223 15.27 26.37 34.12
CA MET A 223 14.04 26.55 33.36
C MET A 223 13.20 25.28 33.25
N CYS A 224 13.66 24.15 33.80
CA CYS A 224 12.83 22.95 33.82
C CYS A 224 11.62 23.14 34.74
N PRO A 225 10.50 22.43 34.48
CA PRO A 225 9.34 22.50 35.33
C PRO A 225 9.64 22.19 36.80
N GLY A 226 9.20 23.08 37.69
CA GLY A 226 9.48 22.98 39.12
C GLY A 226 10.91 23.31 39.54
N GLY A 227 11.74 23.85 38.64
CA GLY A 227 13.12 24.26 38.92
C GLY A 227 14.12 23.11 39.09
N VAL A 228 13.75 21.88 38.73
CA VAL A 228 14.66 20.72 38.76
C VAL A 228 15.78 20.87 37.75
N THR A 229 16.93 20.23 37.95
CA THR A 229 18.06 20.35 37.00
C THR A 229 17.93 19.44 35.78
N SER A 230 17.08 18.41 35.85
CA SER A 230 16.75 17.55 34.72
C SER A 230 15.36 16.92 34.85
N SER A 231 14.69 16.67 33.72
CA SER A 231 13.43 15.94 33.66
C SER A 231 13.18 15.38 32.26
N THR A 232 12.59 14.19 32.16
CA THR A 232 12.12 13.57 30.91
C THR A 232 10.61 13.29 30.90
N ALA A 233 9.90 13.77 31.93
CA ALA A 233 8.45 13.64 32.02
C ALA A 233 7.75 14.44 30.91
N SER A 234 6.50 14.09 30.59
CA SER A 234 5.73 14.91 29.66
C SER A 234 5.54 16.32 30.20
N GLY A 235 5.70 17.32 29.34
CA GLY A 235 5.70 18.73 29.72
C GLY A 235 7.07 19.28 30.09
N SER A 236 8.13 18.44 30.16
CA SER A 236 9.48 18.89 30.53
C SER A 236 10.03 19.96 29.59
N ALA A 237 9.70 19.89 28.31
CA ALA A 237 10.21 20.80 27.30
C ALA A 237 9.27 21.98 27.02
N MET A 238 8.26 22.25 27.86
CA MET A 238 7.35 23.40 27.63
C MET A 238 8.07 24.73 27.94
N PRO A 239 7.96 25.75 27.06
CA PRO A 239 8.75 26.99 27.16
C PRO A 239 8.48 27.82 28.42
N TYR A 240 7.26 27.76 28.97
CA TYR A 240 6.88 28.45 30.21
C TYR A 240 6.62 27.49 31.39
N GLY A 241 7.17 26.27 31.33
CA GLY A 241 7.07 25.32 32.43
C GLY A 241 7.88 25.72 33.68
N GLY A 242 8.87 26.60 33.54
CA GLY A 242 9.81 27.02 34.60
C GLY A 242 10.13 28.52 34.60
N ASN A 243 11.33 28.89 35.08
CA ASN A 243 11.75 30.28 35.32
C ASN A 243 12.18 31.04 34.04
N CYS A 244 11.40 30.96 32.97
CA CYS A 244 11.74 31.57 31.68
C CYS A 244 11.86 33.11 31.74
N PRO A 245 12.91 33.74 31.14
CA PRO A 245 12.94 35.17 30.87
C PRO A 245 11.92 35.54 29.77
N THR A 246 11.25 36.67 29.90
CA THR A 246 10.22 37.12 28.94
C THR A 246 10.75 37.16 27.50
N GLU A 247 9.95 36.66 26.55
CA GLU A 247 10.17 36.65 25.08
C GLU A 247 11.30 35.74 24.55
N GLU A 248 12.25 35.29 25.38
CA GLU A 248 13.36 34.45 24.92
C GLU A 248 12.99 32.96 24.77
N CYS A 249 11.97 32.48 25.50
CA CYS A 249 11.54 31.08 25.41
C CYS A 249 10.58 30.79 24.26
N ASP A 250 10.25 31.82 23.49
CA ASP A 250 9.49 31.67 22.26
C ASP A 250 10.37 31.03 21.16
N HIS A 251 11.70 31.11 21.34
CA HIS A 251 12.70 30.70 20.37
C HIS A 251 12.58 29.23 19.93
N GLY A 252 12.52 28.29 20.87
CA GLY A 252 12.42 26.87 20.56
C GLY A 252 11.12 26.49 19.85
N THR A 253 10.02 27.18 20.15
CA THR A 253 8.73 27.00 19.47
C THR A 253 8.79 27.53 18.03
N HIS A 254 9.54 28.61 17.79
CA HIS A 254 9.73 29.21 16.47
C HIS A 254 10.53 28.32 15.54
N VAL A 255 11.68 27.82 16.00
CA VAL A 255 12.51 26.92 15.20
C VAL A 255 11.83 25.57 14.95
N SER A 256 11.03 25.08 15.91
CA SER A 256 10.22 23.88 15.75
C SER A 256 9.19 24.01 14.62
N GLY A 257 8.52 25.16 14.54
CA GLY A 257 7.58 25.47 13.46
C GLY A 257 8.24 25.45 12.08
N ILE A 258 9.44 26.02 11.96
CA ILE A 258 10.20 26.05 10.70
C ILE A 258 10.64 24.64 10.30
N ALA A 259 11.08 23.82 11.25
CA ALA A 259 11.58 22.48 10.96
C ALA A 259 10.46 21.53 10.55
N ALA A 260 9.37 21.46 11.34
CA ALA A 260 8.39 20.38 11.23
C ALA A 260 6.93 20.79 11.51
N GLY A 261 6.60 22.09 11.53
CA GLY A 261 5.22 22.55 11.71
C GLY A 261 4.24 21.99 10.66
N LEU A 262 3.02 21.67 11.09
CA LEU A 262 1.93 21.26 10.20
C LEU A 262 1.61 22.35 9.17
N ASP A 263 1.12 21.91 8.02
CA ASP A 263 0.61 22.80 6.99
C ASP A 263 -0.83 23.23 7.32
N ALA A 264 -0.94 24.33 8.06
CA ALA A 264 -2.21 24.93 8.47
C ALA A 264 -2.53 26.22 7.69
N GLY A 265 -1.93 26.43 6.50
CA GLY A 265 -2.13 27.62 5.67
C GLY A 265 -1.41 28.90 6.14
N GLU A 266 -0.90 28.92 7.38
CA GLU A 266 -0.19 30.08 7.97
C GLU A 266 1.33 30.02 7.77
N SER A 267 2.00 28.96 8.27
CA SER A 267 3.41 28.63 8.03
C SER A 267 3.68 27.15 8.25
N ALA A 268 3.97 26.41 7.17
CA ALA A 268 4.35 24.99 7.25
C ALA A 268 5.85 24.85 7.51
N GLY A 269 6.26 23.83 8.25
CA GLY A 269 7.67 23.47 8.39
C GLY A 269 8.19 22.73 7.16
N VAL A 270 9.52 22.72 6.95
CA VAL A 270 10.15 22.03 5.82
C VAL A 270 9.81 20.55 5.80
N ALA A 271 9.79 19.90 6.96
CA ALA A 271 9.38 18.50 7.16
C ALA A 271 8.02 18.41 7.85
N LYS A 272 6.96 18.91 7.19
CA LYS A 272 5.60 18.94 7.77
C LYS A 272 5.03 17.57 8.18
N GLY A 273 5.60 16.46 7.70
CA GLY A 273 5.25 15.08 8.10
C GLY A 273 6.11 14.52 9.26
N ALA A 274 7.22 15.16 9.61
CA ALA A 274 8.11 14.68 10.66
C ALA A 274 7.55 14.92 12.07
N ASN A 275 8.00 14.08 13.00
CA ASN A 275 7.81 14.25 14.44
C ASN A 275 8.91 15.14 15.04
N ILE A 276 8.69 15.60 16.28
CA ILE A 276 9.61 16.46 17.02
C ILE A 276 10.03 15.75 18.31
N ILE A 277 11.33 15.78 18.62
CA ILE A 277 11.86 15.50 19.95
C ILE A 277 12.23 16.84 20.57
N ALA A 278 11.49 17.28 21.57
CA ALA A 278 11.70 18.58 22.19
C ALA A 278 12.65 18.47 23.40
N ILE A 279 13.78 19.16 23.37
CA ILE A 279 14.77 19.14 24.46
C ILE A 279 15.11 20.57 24.87
N GLN A 280 14.71 20.95 26.08
CA GLN A 280 15.08 22.22 26.69
C GLN A 280 16.51 22.12 27.27
N VAL A 281 17.44 22.98 26.81
CA VAL A 281 18.85 23.00 27.25
C VAL A 281 19.33 24.36 27.78
N PHE A 282 18.45 25.34 27.89
CA PHE A 282 18.71 26.69 28.36
C PHE A 282 18.36 26.85 29.84
N SER A 283 19.07 27.75 30.49
CA SER A 283 18.86 28.21 31.86
C SER A 283 18.66 29.72 31.84
N ARG A 284 17.93 30.24 32.81
CA ARG A 284 17.80 31.69 33.00
C ARG A 284 19.03 32.20 33.72
N PHE A 285 19.59 33.30 33.27
CA PHE A 285 20.65 34.02 33.94
C PHE A 285 20.12 35.38 34.35
N ASP A 286 20.25 35.73 35.63
CA ASP A 286 19.87 37.03 36.19
C ASP A 286 21.13 37.86 36.44
N SER A 287 21.98 38.01 35.41
CA SER A 287 23.27 38.69 35.53
C SER A 287 23.53 39.56 34.30
N ILE A 288 23.62 40.87 34.51
CA ILE A 288 24.00 41.83 33.48
C ILE A 288 25.39 41.52 32.87
N TYR A 289 26.28 40.85 33.63
CA TYR A 289 27.58 40.46 33.11
C TYR A 289 27.48 39.40 32.01
N TYR A 290 26.62 38.39 32.19
CA TYR A 290 26.41 37.31 31.21
C TYR A 290 25.37 37.70 30.14
N CYS A 291 24.40 38.54 30.50
CA CYS A 291 23.29 38.97 29.65
C CYS A 291 23.51 40.29 28.91
N GLY A 292 24.68 40.92 29.08
CA GLY A 292 25.01 42.18 28.43
C GLY A 292 24.16 43.34 28.96
N THR A 293 23.22 43.86 28.16
CA THR A 293 22.39 45.03 28.57
C THR A 293 21.09 44.64 29.27
N SER A 294 20.73 43.35 29.27
CA SER A 294 19.47 42.86 29.83
C SER A 294 19.61 42.45 31.30
N SER A 295 18.56 42.66 32.10
CA SER A 295 18.52 42.22 33.51
C SER A 295 18.42 40.70 33.67
N SER A 296 17.89 40.01 32.67
CA SER A 296 17.80 38.56 32.60
C SER A 296 17.88 38.09 31.15
N CYS A 297 18.44 36.91 30.90
CA CYS A 297 18.50 36.28 29.57
C CYS A 297 18.53 34.75 29.67
N ALA A 298 18.30 34.06 28.56
CA ALA A 298 18.43 32.62 28.43
C ALA A 298 19.78 32.28 27.79
N LEU A 299 20.62 31.55 28.53
CA LEU A 299 21.87 30.99 28.00
C LEU A 299 21.89 29.49 28.25
N SER A 300 22.67 28.77 27.46
CA SER A 300 22.77 27.31 27.55
C SER A 300 24.16 26.89 27.96
N TRP A 301 24.25 26.02 28.96
CA TRP A 301 25.51 25.40 29.37
C TRP A 301 25.89 24.30 28.40
N THR A 302 27.17 24.21 28.02
CA THR A 302 27.68 23.10 27.21
C THR A 302 27.37 21.74 27.84
N SER A 303 27.42 21.64 29.18
CA SER A 303 27.06 20.41 29.91
C SER A 303 25.60 19.99 29.71
N ASP A 304 24.67 20.94 29.60
CA ASP A 304 23.24 20.66 29.37
C ASP A 304 22.96 20.36 27.90
N GLN A 305 23.68 21.01 26.98
CA GLN A 305 23.68 20.65 25.56
C GLN A 305 24.14 19.21 25.36
N LEU A 306 25.22 18.78 26.03
CA LEU A 306 25.75 17.42 25.98
C LEU A 306 24.73 16.39 26.48
N LYS A 307 24.05 16.64 27.61
CA LYS A 307 22.95 15.77 28.09
C LYS A 307 21.81 15.70 27.07
N GLY A 308 21.51 16.82 26.41
CA GLY A 308 20.53 16.86 25.32
C GLY A 308 20.93 15.98 24.15
N LEU A 309 22.18 16.09 23.68
CA LEU A 309 22.72 15.27 22.58
C LEU A 309 22.79 13.78 22.94
N GLU A 310 23.20 13.46 24.17
CA GLU A 310 23.19 12.09 24.70
C GLU A 310 21.77 11.52 24.71
N ARG A 311 20.78 12.31 25.15
CA ARG A 311 19.37 11.91 25.12
C ARG A 311 18.86 11.62 23.71
N VAL A 312 19.25 12.42 22.72
CA VAL A 312 18.93 12.12 21.31
C VAL A 312 19.54 10.78 20.91
N TYR A 313 20.81 10.53 21.27
CA TYR A 313 21.47 9.28 20.97
C TYR A 313 20.71 8.11 21.60
N GLU A 314 20.34 8.16 22.88
CA GLU A 314 19.55 7.11 23.53
C GLU A 314 18.23 6.81 22.82
N LEU A 315 17.49 7.85 22.43
CA LEU A 315 16.17 7.73 21.81
C LEU A 315 16.21 7.07 20.42
N ARG A 316 17.38 7.01 19.76
CA ARG A 316 17.55 6.38 18.44
C ARG A 316 17.13 4.91 18.40
N ALA A 317 17.15 4.23 19.55
CA ALA A 317 16.73 2.83 19.66
C ALA A 317 15.21 2.65 19.48
N ALA A 318 14.42 3.69 19.75
CA ALA A 318 12.96 3.67 19.70
C ALA A 318 12.36 4.58 18.61
N ILE A 319 13.09 5.63 18.22
CA ILE A 319 12.62 6.66 17.29
C ILE A 319 13.62 6.75 16.14
N SER A 320 13.13 6.75 14.90
CA SER A 320 13.96 7.07 13.73
C SER A 320 14.24 8.56 13.67
N ILE A 321 15.41 8.98 14.15
CA ILE A 321 15.82 10.38 14.23
C ILE A 321 16.63 10.72 12.98
N ALA A 322 16.26 11.81 12.29
CA ALA A 322 16.99 12.27 11.10
C ALA A 322 18.09 13.27 11.45
N SER A 323 17.78 14.21 12.35
CA SER A 323 18.65 15.33 12.64
C SER A 323 18.39 15.94 14.01
N VAL A 324 19.35 16.72 14.47
CA VAL A 324 19.30 17.62 15.61
C VAL A 324 19.44 19.05 15.11
N ASN A 325 18.58 19.95 15.57
CA ASN A 325 18.70 21.38 15.40
C ASN A 325 19.25 22.02 16.68
N MET A 326 20.34 22.77 16.56
CA MET A 326 20.88 23.61 17.63
C MET A 326 21.02 25.05 17.13
N SER A 327 20.09 25.90 17.52
CA SER A 327 20.06 27.31 17.15
C SER A 327 20.69 28.17 18.24
N LEU A 328 21.92 27.81 18.61
CA LEU A 328 22.70 28.40 19.70
C LEU A 328 24.17 28.49 19.30
N GLY A 329 24.93 29.34 19.99
CA GLY A 329 26.37 29.39 19.83
C GLY A 329 27.00 30.68 20.33
N GLY A 330 28.33 30.70 20.32
CA GLY A 330 29.15 31.84 20.73
C GLY A 330 30.56 31.75 20.15
N ASP A 331 31.38 32.75 20.46
CA ASP A 331 32.76 32.87 20.03
C ASP A 331 32.98 32.89 18.51
N LYS A 332 34.24 33.04 18.11
CA LYS A 332 34.64 33.19 16.71
C LYS A 332 35.76 32.24 16.34
N TYR A 333 35.50 31.38 15.37
CA TYR A 333 36.46 30.42 14.85
C TYR A 333 36.64 30.56 13.34
N THR A 334 37.89 30.70 12.90
CA THR A 334 38.25 30.79 11.48
C THR A 334 38.58 29.42 10.84
N SER A 335 38.69 28.39 11.68
CA SER A 335 38.96 26.99 11.32
C SER A 335 38.14 26.06 12.21
N ASN A 336 38.14 24.75 11.92
CA ASN A 336 37.41 23.80 12.76
C ASN A 336 37.89 23.85 14.21
N CYS A 337 36.94 23.86 15.15
CA CYS A 337 37.19 24.03 16.59
C CYS A 337 37.21 22.69 17.36
N ASP A 338 37.56 21.61 16.68
CA ASP A 338 37.46 20.23 17.19
C ASP A 338 38.23 20.00 18.50
N SER A 339 39.37 20.67 18.71
CA SER A 339 40.16 20.59 19.94
C SER A 339 39.50 21.34 21.10
N ASP A 340 38.95 22.50 20.80
CA ASP A 340 38.43 23.45 21.78
C ASP A 340 37.05 23.00 22.26
N GLU A 341 36.28 22.36 21.36
CA GLU A 341 34.96 21.77 21.60
C GLU A 341 35.00 20.23 21.65
N SER A 342 36.09 19.64 22.16
CA SER A 342 36.34 18.19 22.10
C SER A 342 35.21 17.32 22.68
N SER A 343 34.55 17.78 23.74
CA SER A 343 33.41 17.07 24.35
C SER A 343 32.16 17.13 23.47
N THR A 344 31.78 18.32 23.00
CA THR A 344 30.68 18.54 22.07
C THR A 344 30.89 17.79 20.76
N LYS A 345 32.12 17.81 20.25
CA LYS A 345 32.53 17.03 19.07
C LYS A 345 32.30 15.54 19.27
N ALA A 346 32.71 14.96 20.39
CA ALA A 346 32.51 13.53 20.63
C ALA A 346 31.02 13.15 20.63
N ALA A 347 30.14 14.00 21.20
CA ALA A 347 28.70 13.79 21.15
C ALA A 347 28.13 13.88 19.72
N ILE A 348 28.59 14.84 18.92
CA ILE A 348 28.20 14.99 17.51
C ILE A 348 28.71 13.82 16.67
N ASP A 349 29.94 13.35 16.89
CA ASP A 349 30.52 12.20 16.19
C ASP A 349 29.73 10.92 16.49
N ASN A 350 29.29 10.72 17.74
CA ASN A 350 28.42 9.62 18.12
C ASN A 350 27.09 9.67 17.36
N LEU A 351 26.41 10.82 17.32
CA LEU A 351 25.17 10.98 16.56
C LEU A 351 25.39 10.74 15.06
N ARG A 352 26.46 11.30 14.49
CA ARG A 352 26.82 11.11 13.08
C ARG A 352 27.05 9.65 12.74
N SER A 353 27.72 8.89 13.61
CA SER A 353 27.94 7.45 13.45
C SER A 353 26.64 6.64 13.40
N ALA A 354 25.57 7.15 14.04
CA ALA A 354 24.23 6.59 14.01
C ALA A 354 23.38 7.12 12.84
N GLY A 355 23.95 7.91 11.92
CA GLY A 355 23.23 8.49 10.80
C GLY A 355 22.37 9.72 11.15
N ILE A 356 22.55 10.29 12.35
CA ILE A 356 21.83 11.48 12.82
C ILE A 356 22.72 12.71 12.58
N ALA A 357 22.26 13.68 11.80
CA ALA A 357 23.01 14.92 11.56
C ALA A 357 22.79 15.96 12.65
N THR A 358 23.79 16.75 13.00
CA THR A 358 23.64 17.90 13.91
C THR A 358 23.76 19.19 13.11
N ALA A 359 22.63 19.84 12.83
CA ALA A 359 22.56 21.14 12.16
C ALA A 359 22.66 22.27 13.19
N ILE A 360 23.61 23.19 12.99
CA ILE A 360 23.97 24.21 13.98
C ILE A 360 24.08 25.59 13.30
N ALA A 361 23.57 26.61 13.97
CA ALA A 361 23.63 27.99 13.52
C ALA A 361 25.09 28.50 13.41
N ALA A 362 25.38 29.28 12.36
CA ALA A 362 26.72 29.84 12.15
C ALA A 362 27.08 31.00 13.11
N GLY A 363 26.08 31.65 13.71
CA GLY A 363 26.21 32.84 14.56
C GLY A 363 25.78 34.13 13.84
N ASN A 364 25.53 35.19 14.62
CA ASN A 364 24.82 36.41 14.17
C ASN A 364 25.64 37.71 14.31
N ASP A 365 26.96 37.61 14.46
CA ASP A 365 27.87 38.74 14.69
C ASP A 365 28.36 39.43 13.40
N GLY A 366 27.93 38.93 12.24
CA GLY A 366 28.33 39.45 10.93
C GLY A 366 29.80 39.18 10.59
N TYR A 367 30.44 38.19 11.22
CA TYR A 367 31.82 37.84 10.91
C TYR A 367 31.96 37.38 9.46
N SER A 368 32.90 38.00 8.73
CA SER A 368 33.19 37.68 7.34
C SER A 368 34.29 36.64 7.16
N ASN A 369 34.86 36.10 8.24
CA ASN A 369 35.93 35.11 8.16
C ASN A 369 35.89 34.03 9.25
N GLY A 370 34.78 33.92 9.97
CA GLY A 370 34.64 32.95 11.06
C GLY A 370 33.18 32.61 11.34
N ILE A 371 32.95 31.49 12.01
CA ILE A 371 31.65 31.04 12.53
C ILE A 371 31.79 30.66 14.01
N SER A 372 30.66 30.55 14.70
CA SER A 372 30.60 30.31 16.15
C SER A 372 30.66 28.83 16.51
N ALA A 373 31.11 28.52 17.73
CA ALA A 373 30.93 27.21 18.34
C ALA A 373 29.47 27.02 18.79
N PRO A 374 28.89 25.81 18.71
CA PRO A 374 29.49 24.56 18.24
C PRO A 374 29.44 24.36 16.71
N GLY A 375 28.97 25.35 15.93
CA GLY A 375 28.86 25.25 14.47
C GLY A 375 30.20 25.06 13.75
N CYS A 376 31.31 25.48 14.34
CA CYS A 376 32.67 25.26 13.83
C CYS A 376 33.18 23.81 13.93
N ILE A 377 32.45 22.88 14.57
CA ILE A 377 32.88 21.48 14.69
C ILE A 377 32.83 20.81 13.32
N SER A 378 33.91 20.11 12.94
CA SER A 378 34.11 19.58 11.58
C SER A 378 33.05 18.60 11.09
N THR A 379 32.38 17.90 12.01
CA THR A 379 31.36 16.88 11.76
C THR A 379 29.92 17.38 11.94
N ALA A 380 29.75 18.61 12.44
CA ALA A 380 28.49 19.33 12.44
C ALA A 380 28.13 19.81 11.03
N VAL A 381 26.88 20.24 10.86
CA VAL A 381 26.40 20.90 9.64
C VAL A 381 26.10 22.35 9.99
N SER A 382 27.05 23.24 9.69
CA SER A 382 26.92 24.67 9.95
C SER A 382 26.01 25.36 8.93
N VAL A 383 25.14 26.24 9.43
CA VAL A 383 24.08 26.88 8.62
C VAL A 383 24.12 28.40 8.76
N GLY A 384 24.35 29.08 7.63
CA GLY A 384 24.27 30.54 7.51
C GLY A 384 22.91 31.00 7.00
N ALA A 385 22.62 32.30 7.18
CA ALA A 385 21.33 32.89 6.87
C ALA A 385 21.33 33.65 5.53
N THR A 386 20.26 33.50 4.76
CA THR A 386 19.98 34.29 3.56
C THR A 386 18.73 35.14 3.70
N THR A 387 18.66 36.16 2.86
CA THR A 387 17.50 37.03 2.65
C THR A 387 16.63 36.52 1.51
N SER A 388 15.44 37.11 1.34
CA SER A 388 14.54 36.78 0.23
C SER A 388 15.09 37.12 -1.16
N SER A 389 16.14 37.95 -1.23
CA SER A 389 16.79 38.38 -2.46
C SER A 389 18.07 37.59 -2.80
N ASP A 390 18.24 36.38 -2.26
CA ASP A 390 19.43 35.53 -2.50
C ASP A 390 20.76 36.18 -2.10
N ALA A 391 20.75 37.02 -1.08
CA ALA A 391 21.96 37.55 -0.46
C ALA A 391 22.16 36.91 0.92
N VAL A 392 23.43 36.65 1.28
CA VAL A 392 23.80 36.32 2.66
C VAL A 392 23.41 37.48 3.57
N ALA A 393 22.71 37.19 4.67
CA ALA A 393 22.25 38.21 5.59
C ALA A 393 23.45 38.92 6.25
N THR A 394 23.36 40.23 6.44
CA THR A 394 24.47 41.05 6.96
C THR A 394 24.94 40.64 8.36
N TYR A 395 24.04 40.07 9.17
CA TYR A 395 24.36 39.52 10.48
C TYR A 395 24.90 38.09 10.42
N SER A 396 24.73 37.35 9.32
CA SER A 396 25.20 35.95 9.26
C SER A 396 26.71 35.90 9.34
N ASN A 397 27.24 35.08 10.23
CA ASN A 397 28.65 34.68 10.21
C ASN A 397 28.95 33.85 8.95
N SER A 398 30.18 33.94 8.46
CA SER A 398 30.61 33.41 7.16
C SER A 398 32.09 33.02 7.19
N ALA A 399 32.41 31.82 6.72
CA ALA A 399 33.76 31.28 6.69
C ALA A 399 33.89 30.14 5.67
N ASN A 400 35.12 29.74 5.34
CA ASN A 400 35.36 28.58 4.46
C ASN A 400 34.81 27.28 5.04
N ILE A 401 34.79 27.15 6.37
CA ILE A 401 34.26 25.98 7.08
C ILE A 401 32.73 25.93 7.14
N LEU A 402 32.01 27.00 6.75
CA LEU A 402 30.55 27.01 6.67
C LEU A 402 30.06 25.95 5.67
N ASN A 403 29.01 25.19 5.98
CA ASN A 403 28.53 24.14 5.07
C ASN A 403 27.44 24.64 4.14
N LEU A 404 26.33 25.14 4.69
CA LEU A 404 25.10 25.40 3.95
C LEU A 404 24.55 26.79 4.26
N LEU A 405 23.70 27.28 3.36
CA LEU A 405 22.88 28.47 3.56
C LEU A 405 21.39 28.06 3.56
N ALA A 406 20.59 28.78 4.34
CA ALA A 406 19.13 28.65 4.35
C ALA A 406 18.47 30.00 4.68
N PRO A 407 17.17 30.18 4.37
CA PRO A 407 16.44 31.41 4.68
C PRO A 407 16.48 31.75 6.17
N GLY A 408 17.00 32.92 6.52
CA GLY A 408 17.12 33.37 7.91
C GLY A 408 16.56 34.75 8.20
N SER A 409 16.23 35.57 7.19
CA SER A 409 15.67 36.91 7.39
C SER A 409 14.16 36.98 7.12
N SER A 410 13.42 37.67 7.98
CA SER A 410 11.96 37.84 7.88
C SER A 410 11.22 36.50 7.79
N ILE A 411 11.56 35.60 8.72
CA ILE A 411 10.99 34.25 8.79
C ILE A 411 9.83 34.25 9.77
N LYS A 412 8.61 34.10 9.25
CA LYS A 412 7.39 33.90 10.03
C LYS A 412 7.34 32.44 10.52
N SER A 413 7.11 32.23 11.81
CA SER A 413 6.90 30.90 12.40
C SER A 413 6.11 31.00 13.71
N SER A 414 5.79 29.86 14.30
CA SER A 414 5.05 29.72 15.55
C SER A 414 5.79 30.34 16.73
N ILE A 415 5.06 31.01 17.61
CA ILE A 415 5.49 31.31 18.99
C ILE A 415 4.48 30.69 19.95
N PRO A 416 4.78 30.54 21.24
CA PRO A 416 3.87 29.92 22.19
C PRO A 416 2.46 30.54 22.21
N ASN A 417 1.50 29.79 22.76
CA ASN A 417 0.09 30.18 22.90
C ASN A 417 -0.66 30.37 21.57
N GLY A 418 -0.23 29.67 20.52
CA GLY A 418 -0.87 29.72 19.20
C GLY A 418 -0.52 30.94 18.34
N GLY A 419 0.45 31.75 18.78
CA GLY A 419 0.86 32.97 18.09
C GLY A 419 1.85 32.72 16.95
N TYR A 420 2.13 33.78 16.18
CA TYR A 420 3.18 33.79 15.17
C TYR A 420 4.03 35.06 15.29
N ALA A 421 5.33 34.93 15.04
CA ALA A 421 6.25 36.05 14.96
C ALA A 421 7.18 35.93 13.76
N THR A 422 7.72 37.07 13.33
CA THR A 422 8.68 37.15 12.23
C THR A 422 10.03 37.58 12.75
N TRP A 423 11.04 36.73 12.62
CA TRP A 423 12.39 36.97 13.15
C TRP A 423 13.48 36.85 12.11
N ASN A 424 14.66 37.34 12.49
CA ASN A 424 15.88 37.27 11.71
C ASN A 424 16.94 36.51 12.52
N GLY A 425 17.68 35.60 11.87
CA GLY A 425 18.79 34.92 12.51
C GLY A 425 19.23 33.66 11.77
N THR A 426 20.50 33.28 11.95
CA THR A 426 20.98 31.93 11.61
C THR A 426 20.23 30.84 12.38
N SER A 427 19.66 31.20 13.54
CA SER A 427 18.70 30.39 14.29
C SER A 427 17.45 30.01 13.51
N MET A 428 16.97 30.86 12.60
CA MET A 428 15.82 30.56 11.73
C MET A 428 16.23 29.82 10.46
N ALA A 429 17.49 29.97 10.01
CA ALA A 429 18.03 29.24 8.87
C ALA A 429 18.26 27.75 9.19
N THR A 430 18.87 27.47 10.33
CA THR A 430 19.20 26.11 10.81
C THR A 430 18.04 25.11 10.77
N PRO A 431 16.82 25.42 11.25
CA PRO A 431 15.71 24.48 11.23
C PRO A 431 15.20 24.13 9.83
N HIS A 432 15.45 24.98 8.81
CA HIS A 432 15.18 24.59 7.43
C HIS A 432 16.06 23.41 7.00
N VAL A 433 17.35 23.43 7.38
CA VAL A 433 18.29 22.34 7.09
C VAL A 433 17.96 21.10 7.92
N ALA A 434 17.64 21.27 9.21
CA ALA A 434 17.24 20.15 10.06
C ALA A 434 15.99 19.44 9.52
N GLY A 435 14.97 20.20 9.11
CA GLY A 435 13.77 19.66 8.45
C GLY A 435 14.09 19.02 7.09
N ALA A 436 14.90 19.67 6.25
CA ALA A 436 15.33 19.10 4.97
C ALA A 436 15.98 17.72 5.13
N TRP A 437 16.74 17.52 6.21
CA TRP A 437 17.34 16.23 6.53
C TRP A 437 16.29 15.11 6.72
N ALA A 438 15.19 15.39 7.40
CA ALA A 438 14.10 14.42 7.58
C ALA A 438 13.42 14.07 6.25
N VAL A 439 13.17 15.06 5.39
CA VAL A 439 12.64 14.85 4.04
C VAL A 439 13.57 13.96 3.20
N LEU A 440 14.87 14.23 3.24
CA LEU A 440 15.87 13.48 2.47
C LEU A 440 16.08 12.05 3.00
N ARG A 441 16.03 11.88 4.32
CA ARG A 441 16.08 10.56 4.97
C ARG A 441 14.82 9.73 4.68
N GLN A 442 13.66 10.36 4.53
CA GLN A 442 12.46 9.66 4.03
C GLN A 442 12.69 9.16 2.59
N ALA A 443 13.30 9.96 1.73
CA ALA A 443 13.60 9.57 0.35
C ALA A 443 14.62 8.43 0.24
N LYS A 444 15.62 8.41 1.14
CA LYS A 444 16.62 7.33 1.21
C LYS A 444 17.01 7.08 2.67
N SER A 445 16.31 6.16 3.34
CA SER A 445 16.47 5.86 4.76
C SER A 445 17.82 5.25 5.16
N THR A 446 18.63 4.84 4.18
CA THR A 446 20.00 4.34 4.39
C THR A 446 21.08 5.38 4.09
N ALA A 447 20.72 6.57 3.58
CA ALA A 447 21.69 7.61 3.25
C ALA A 447 22.47 8.04 4.50
N SER A 448 23.79 8.02 4.42
CA SER A 448 24.65 8.53 5.49
C SER A 448 24.52 10.06 5.62
N VAL A 449 24.98 10.61 6.74
CA VAL A 449 25.07 12.08 6.91
C VAL A 449 25.91 12.71 5.78
N THR A 450 26.95 12.01 5.32
CA THR A 450 27.79 12.47 4.20
C THR A 450 27.01 12.48 2.89
N ASP A 451 26.20 11.46 2.60
CA ASP A 451 25.41 11.40 1.36
C ASP A 451 24.38 12.55 1.29
N VAL A 452 23.67 12.78 2.40
CA VAL A 452 22.68 13.86 2.49
C VAL A 452 23.34 15.23 2.39
N LEU A 453 24.46 15.44 3.11
CA LEU A 453 25.23 16.69 3.02
C LEU A 453 25.73 16.94 1.59
N ASN A 454 26.24 15.91 0.91
CA ASN A 454 26.70 16.01 -0.47
C ASN A 454 25.54 16.35 -1.42
N ALA A 455 24.37 15.72 -1.25
CA ALA A 455 23.20 16.05 -2.05
C ALA A 455 22.79 17.52 -1.88
N LEU A 456 22.70 18.01 -0.64
CA LEU A 456 22.38 19.42 -0.35
C LEU A 456 23.44 20.38 -0.88
N THR A 457 24.72 20.02 -0.75
CA THR A 457 25.84 20.87 -1.17
C THR A 457 25.92 21.00 -2.70
N THR A 458 25.70 19.90 -3.43
CA THR A 458 25.87 19.85 -4.89
C THR A 458 24.65 20.32 -5.67
N THR A 459 23.47 20.30 -5.05
CA THR A 459 22.21 20.71 -5.71
C THR A 459 21.72 22.10 -5.30
N GLY A 460 22.28 22.65 -4.21
CA GLY A 460 21.92 23.98 -3.73
C GLY A 460 22.30 25.10 -4.69
N ILE A 461 21.62 26.24 -4.56
CA ILE A 461 21.91 27.45 -5.33
C ILE A 461 23.16 28.09 -4.74
N SER A 462 24.23 28.22 -5.52
CA SER A 462 25.45 28.88 -5.08
C SER A 462 25.20 30.37 -4.84
N ILE A 463 25.32 30.82 -3.58
CA ILE A 463 25.22 32.23 -3.20
C ILE A 463 26.59 32.68 -2.69
N THR A 464 27.08 33.78 -3.27
CA THR A 464 28.34 34.41 -2.87
C THR A 464 28.07 35.49 -1.83
N ASP A 465 28.74 35.38 -0.69
CA ASP A 465 28.81 36.45 0.29
C ASP A 465 29.73 37.56 -0.24
N THR A 466 29.16 38.73 -0.52
CA THR A 466 29.89 39.87 -1.10
C THR A 466 30.91 40.48 -0.13
N ARG A 467 30.85 40.16 1.17
CA ARG A 467 31.78 40.67 2.18
C ARG A 467 33.14 39.99 2.12
N ASN A 468 33.21 38.75 1.61
CA ASN A 468 34.42 37.91 1.63
C ASN A 468 34.63 37.04 0.37
N ASN A 469 33.73 37.09 -0.61
CA ASN A 469 33.72 36.29 -1.83
C ASN A 469 33.64 34.76 -1.60
N ILE A 470 33.13 34.32 -0.45
CA ILE A 470 32.90 32.90 -0.17
C ILE A 470 31.53 32.52 -0.72
N SER A 471 31.49 31.51 -1.60
CA SER A 471 30.24 30.94 -2.09
C SER A 471 29.82 29.71 -1.29
N LYS A 472 28.56 29.67 -0.87
CA LYS A 472 27.96 28.52 -0.19
C LYS A 472 26.59 28.19 -0.78
N PRO A 473 26.16 26.91 -0.76
CA PRO A 473 24.91 26.49 -1.36
C PRO A 473 23.72 26.81 -0.46
N LEU A 474 22.76 27.58 -0.98
CA LEU A 474 21.39 27.65 -0.45
C LEU A 474 20.66 26.35 -0.76
N ILE A 475 20.19 25.66 0.28
CA ILE A 475 19.58 24.33 0.14
C ILE A 475 18.40 24.31 -0.84
N GLN A 476 18.27 23.21 -1.58
CA GLN A 476 17.16 22.90 -2.49
C GLN A 476 16.69 21.47 -2.22
N VAL A 477 15.66 21.31 -1.39
CA VAL A 477 15.21 20.03 -0.83
C VAL A 477 14.72 19.08 -1.92
N ASP A 478 13.92 19.57 -2.86
CA ASP A 478 13.43 18.81 -4.02
C ASP A 478 14.58 18.28 -4.89
N LYS A 479 15.54 19.12 -5.25
CA LYS A 479 16.69 18.72 -6.07
C LYS A 479 17.58 17.73 -5.33
N ALA A 480 17.78 17.93 -4.03
CA ALA A 480 18.53 17.01 -3.19
C ALA A 480 17.84 15.65 -3.05
N VAL A 481 16.49 15.62 -2.96
CA VAL A 481 15.70 14.38 -2.98
C VAL A 481 15.95 13.64 -4.30
N THR A 482 15.77 14.30 -5.43
CA THR A 482 16.02 13.74 -6.76
C THR A 482 17.44 13.19 -6.87
N LYS A 483 18.44 13.94 -6.42
CA LYS A 483 19.84 13.49 -6.43
C LYS A 483 20.07 12.24 -5.59
N LEU A 484 19.45 12.13 -4.42
CA LEU A 484 19.61 10.98 -3.52
C LEU A 484 18.97 9.71 -4.08
N ILE A 485 17.80 9.84 -4.72
CA ILE A 485 17.07 8.70 -5.29
C ILE A 485 17.58 8.31 -6.69
N GLU A 486 18.11 9.24 -7.48
CA GLU A 486 18.80 8.94 -8.74
C GLU A 486 20.17 8.26 -8.50
N SER A 487 20.75 8.44 -7.31
CA SER A 487 22.01 7.81 -6.92
C SER A 487 21.89 6.34 -6.47
N THR A 488 20.85 5.62 -6.90
CA THR A 488 20.76 4.17 -6.70
C THR A 488 21.41 3.44 -7.88
N THR A 489 22.69 3.07 -7.75
CA THR A 489 23.31 2.12 -8.69
C THR A 489 22.49 0.83 -8.67
N SER A 490 21.87 0.47 -9.80
CA SER A 490 21.21 -0.82 -9.97
C SER A 490 22.20 -1.83 -10.53
N TYR A 491 22.18 -3.04 -9.99
CA TYR A 491 22.92 -4.16 -10.52
C TYR A 491 21.96 -5.19 -11.11
N THR A 492 22.37 -5.81 -12.21
CA THR A 492 21.57 -6.85 -12.87
C THR A 492 21.78 -8.19 -12.18
N LEU A 493 20.68 -8.81 -11.77
CA LEU A 493 20.64 -10.21 -11.38
C LEU A 493 20.22 -11.05 -12.59
N SER A 494 21.06 -11.99 -12.97
CA SER A 494 20.81 -12.94 -14.05
C SER A 494 20.56 -14.33 -13.49
N VAL A 495 19.38 -14.89 -13.76
CA VAL A 495 19.03 -16.25 -13.33
C VAL A 495 19.07 -17.16 -14.55
N SER A 496 19.74 -18.30 -14.40
CA SER A 496 19.70 -19.38 -15.39
C SER A 496 19.15 -20.64 -14.75
N LYS A 497 18.67 -21.58 -15.57
CA LYS A 497 18.17 -22.87 -15.11
C LYS A 497 18.68 -24.00 -15.99
N THR A 498 18.93 -25.15 -15.38
CA THR A 498 19.18 -26.43 -16.07
C THR A 498 18.04 -27.41 -15.73
N GLY A 499 17.59 -28.20 -16.71
CA GLY A 499 16.35 -28.98 -16.59
C GLY A 499 15.07 -28.13 -16.68
N SER A 500 13.94 -28.67 -16.24
CA SER A 500 12.62 -28.01 -16.37
C SER A 500 12.03 -27.59 -15.03
N GLY A 501 11.62 -26.33 -14.96
CA GLY A 501 11.07 -25.67 -13.77
C GLY A 501 10.95 -24.16 -13.97
N THR A 502 10.53 -23.45 -12.93
CA THR A 502 10.43 -21.98 -12.89
C THR A 502 11.16 -21.42 -11.69
N VAL A 503 11.65 -20.18 -11.80
CA VAL A 503 12.25 -19.42 -10.70
C VAL A 503 11.60 -18.06 -10.63
N THR A 504 11.13 -17.65 -9.46
CA THR A 504 10.55 -16.32 -9.21
C THR A 504 11.33 -15.58 -8.14
N SER A 505 11.29 -14.26 -8.14
CA SER A 505 11.97 -13.42 -7.15
C SER A 505 11.03 -12.62 -6.25
N ALA A 506 11.49 -12.33 -5.04
CA ALA A 506 10.96 -11.30 -4.15
C ALA A 506 12.13 -10.38 -3.69
N PRO A 507 12.10 -9.06 -3.95
CA PRO A 507 11.11 -8.32 -4.73
C PRO A 507 10.93 -8.83 -6.17
N SER A 508 9.76 -8.60 -6.76
CA SER A 508 9.43 -9.09 -8.09
C SER A 508 10.31 -8.45 -9.16
N GLY A 509 10.82 -9.25 -10.08
CA GLY A 509 11.59 -8.78 -11.23
C GLY A 509 12.09 -9.93 -12.10
N VAL A 510 12.46 -11.05 -11.48
CA VAL A 510 12.77 -12.30 -12.18
C VAL A 510 11.57 -13.24 -12.12
N SER A 511 11.18 -13.72 -13.29
CA SER A 511 10.25 -14.84 -13.47
C SER A 511 10.81 -15.69 -14.60
N CYS A 512 11.79 -16.53 -14.27
CA CYS A 512 12.59 -17.29 -15.23
C CYS A 512 11.83 -18.52 -15.78
N GLY A 513 10.76 -18.18 -16.49
CA GLY A 513 10.09 -18.90 -17.58
C GLY A 513 9.94 -18.01 -18.82
N SER A 514 9.90 -16.68 -18.65
CA SER A 514 9.91 -15.66 -19.71
C SER A 514 10.96 -14.56 -19.52
N THR A 515 11.21 -14.13 -18.27
CA THR A 515 12.11 -13.02 -17.94
C THR A 515 13.12 -13.47 -16.88
N CYS A 516 14.34 -13.73 -17.32
CA CYS A 516 15.39 -14.32 -16.49
C CYS A 516 16.42 -13.30 -15.97
N THR A 517 16.29 -12.03 -16.31
CA THR A 517 17.18 -10.95 -15.86
C THR A 517 16.35 -9.78 -15.34
N ALA A 518 16.82 -9.14 -14.27
CA ALA A 518 16.21 -7.91 -13.77
C ALA A 518 17.23 -7.04 -13.03
N PRO A 519 17.12 -5.69 -13.14
CA PRO A 519 17.90 -4.78 -12.33
C PRO A 519 17.32 -4.68 -10.92
N TYR A 520 18.20 -4.66 -9.93
CA TYR A 520 17.86 -4.41 -8.53
C TYR A 520 18.79 -3.35 -7.98
N VAL A 521 18.28 -2.48 -7.11
CA VAL A 521 19.08 -1.44 -6.45
C VAL A 521 20.18 -2.09 -5.59
N SER A 522 21.36 -1.50 -5.56
CA SER A 522 22.46 -1.91 -4.69
C SER A 522 22.00 -2.07 -3.22
N GLY A 523 22.40 -3.15 -2.56
CA GLY A 523 21.99 -3.54 -1.21
C GLY A 523 20.68 -4.34 -1.14
N THR A 524 19.91 -4.45 -2.23
CA THR A 524 18.66 -5.21 -2.22
C THR A 524 18.94 -6.69 -1.95
N SER A 525 18.26 -7.26 -0.94
CA SER A 525 18.23 -8.71 -0.71
C SER A 525 17.09 -9.33 -1.53
N VAL A 526 17.45 -10.11 -2.54
CA VAL A 526 16.54 -10.79 -3.45
C VAL A 526 16.44 -12.25 -3.05
N VAL A 527 15.22 -12.73 -2.78
CA VAL A 527 14.92 -14.13 -2.51
C VAL A 527 14.35 -14.78 -3.77
N LEU A 528 15.08 -15.73 -4.32
CA LEU A 528 14.68 -16.57 -5.44
C LEU A 528 14.00 -17.84 -4.92
N THR A 529 12.88 -18.23 -5.53
CA THR A 529 12.14 -19.46 -5.21
C THR A 529 12.00 -20.32 -6.46
N ALA A 530 12.48 -21.57 -6.39
CA ALA A 530 12.39 -22.55 -7.46
C ALA A 530 11.15 -23.44 -7.31
N ALA A 531 10.49 -23.73 -8.43
CA ALA A 531 9.40 -24.69 -8.54
C ALA A 531 9.67 -25.64 -9.72
N ALA A 532 9.81 -26.95 -9.44
CA ALA A 532 10.08 -27.94 -10.46
C ALA A 532 8.85 -28.20 -11.35
N ALA A 533 9.08 -28.46 -12.64
CA ALA A 533 8.00 -28.89 -13.53
C ALA A 533 7.64 -30.37 -13.29
N SER A 534 6.49 -30.80 -13.81
CA SER A 534 6.11 -32.23 -13.77
C SER A 534 7.20 -33.10 -14.41
N GLY A 535 7.56 -34.19 -13.75
CA GLY A 535 8.66 -35.07 -14.18
C GLY A 535 10.07 -34.56 -13.83
N TYR A 536 10.20 -33.51 -13.01
CA TYR A 536 11.50 -32.99 -12.53
C TYR A 536 11.48 -32.78 -11.02
N ASN A 537 12.66 -32.88 -10.39
CA ASN A 537 12.92 -32.48 -9.02
C ASN A 537 13.91 -31.31 -8.98
N PHE A 538 13.70 -30.38 -8.05
CA PHE A 538 14.71 -29.37 -7.73
C PHE A 538 15.90 -30.06 -7.05
N SER A 539 17.10 -29.83 -7.57
CA SER A 539 18.34 -30.46 -7.10
C SER A 539 19.15 -29.48 -6.25
N SER A 540 19.55 -28.34 -6.81
CA SER A 540 20.44 -27.41 -6.12
C SER A 540 20.44 -25.99 -6.70
N TRP A 541 21.02 -25.07 -5.93
CA TRP A 541 21.35 -23.72 -6.34
C TRP A 541 22.86 -23.53 -6.49
N SER A 542 23.29 -22.63 -7.37
CA SER A 542 24.63 -22.05 -7.36
C SER A 542 24.59 -20.54 -7.55
N GLY A 543 25.57 -19.82 -6.97
CA GLY A 543 25.65 -18.35 -7.06
C GLY A 543 24.86 -17.56 -5.99
N CYS A 544 24.32 -18.25 -4.99
CA CYS A 544 23.57 -17.64 -3.87
C CYS A 544 24.51 -17.23 -2.74
N ASP A 545 24.13 -16.20 -1.96
CA ASP A 545 24.81 -15.89 -0.71
C ASP A 545 24.40 -16.88 0.39
N SER A 546 23.15 -17.36 0.35
CA SER A 546 22.66 -18.47 1.17
C SER A 546 21.54 -19.24 0.46
N ALA A 547 21.39 -20.53 0.74
CA ALA A 547 20.35 -21.36 0.16
C ALA A 547 19.75 -22.32 1.21
N SER A 548 18.44 -22.50 1.16
CA SER A 548 17.70 -23.44 2.02
C SER A 548 16.55 -24.06 1.23
N GLY A 549 16.72 -25.32 0.84
CA GLY A 549 15.76 -26.03 -0.02
C GLY A 549 15.54 -25.28 -1.34
N THR A 550 14.29 -24.99 -1.68
CA THR A 550 13.91 -24.30 -2.91
C THR A 550 14.14 -22.79 -2.89
N LYS A 551 14.66 -22.22 -1.79
CA LYS A 551 14.92 -20.79 -1.66
C LYS A 551 16.41 -20.46 -1.72
N CYS A 552 16.75 -19.40 -2.43
CA CYS A 552 18.09 -18.84 -2.58
C CYS A 552 18.04 -17.34 -2.30
N THR A 553 18.92 -16.83 -1.46
CA THR A 553 19.01 -15.40 -1.13
C THR A 553 20.28 -14.80 -1.73
N VAL A 554 20.14 -13.62 -2.33
CA VAL A 554 21.22 -12.86 -2.96
C VAL A 554 21.12 -11.40 -2.56
N THR A 555 22.20 -10.84 -2.04
CA THR A 555 22.35 -9.41 -1.76
C THR A 555 23.07 -8.75 -2.93
N MET A 556 22.43 -7.75 -3.53
CA MET A 556 22.89 -7.12 -4.76
C MET A 556 23.95 -6.05 -4.48
N SER A 557 25.24 -6.42 -4.52
CA SER A 557 26.37 -5.47 -4.39
C SER A 557 27.14 -5.26 -5.69
N SER A 558 26.83 -6.04 -6.71
CA SER A 558 27.39 -6.04 -8.06
C SER A 558 26.43 -6.78 -8.98
N ASN A 559 26.70 -6.82 -10.29
CA ASN A 559 25.99 -7.76 -11.16
C ASN A 559 26.27 -9.18 -10.66
N LYS A 560 25.23 -10.01 -10.55
CA LYS A 560 25.31 -11.37 -10.01
C LYS A 560 24.56 -12.35 -10.91
N SER A 561 25.00 -13.60 -10.88
CA SER A 561 24.38 -14.70 -11.63
C SER A 561 24.07 -15.86 -10.70
N VAL A 562 22.86 -16.41 -10.81
CA VAL A 562 22.39 -17.58 -10.06
C VAL A 562 21.92 -18.66 -11.02
N THR A 563 22.18 -19.92 -10.70
CA THR A 563 21.66 -21.07 -11.46
C THR A 563 20.81 -21.97 -10.58
N ALA A 564 19.60 -22.29 -11.05
CA ALA A 564 18.75 -23.34 -10.48
C ALA A 564 18.94 -24.65 -11.26
N VAL A 565 19.19 -25.76 -10.57
CA VAL A 565 19.33 -27.08 -11.20
C VAL A 565 18.09 -27.92 -10.93
N PHE A 566 17.41 -28.33 -12.00
CA PHE A 566 16.32 -29.29 -11.99
C PHE A 566 16.80 -30.59 -12.66
N THR A 567 16.53 -31.72 -12.02
CA THR A 567 16.89 -33.05 -12.54
C THR A 567 15.64 -33.79 -12.98
N ALA A 568 15.69 -34.39 -14.16
CA ALA A 568 14.57 -35.19 -14.65
C ALA A 568 14.40 -36.41 -13.74
N VAL A 569 13.15 -36.68 -13.39
CA VAL A 569 12.76 -37.88 -12.67
C VAL A 569 12.48 -38.96 -13.72
N THR A 570 13.33 -39.99 -13.76
CA THR A 570 13.12 -41.12 -14.68
C THR A 570 11.78 -41.78 -14.36
N SER A 571 10.92 -41.91 -15.36
CA SER A 571 9.65 -42.63 -15.26
C SER A 571 9.57 -43.70 -16.33
N TYR A 572 8.79 -44.74 -16.03
CA TYR A 572 8.55 -45.88 -16.89
C TYR A 572 7.05 -46.12 -17.04
N THR A 573 6.64 -46.59 -18.21
CA THR A 573 5.25 -46.85 -18.53
C THR A 573 4.86 -48.25 -18.07
N LEU A 574 3.80 -48.34 -17.26
CA LEU A 574 3.12 -49.60 -16.98
C LEU A 574 1.90 -49.73 -17.89
N SER A 575 1.87 -50.81 -18.66
CA SER A 575 0.74 -51.15 -19.54
C SER A 575 0.00 -52.37 -19.01
N VAL A 576 -1.33 -52.30 -18.92
CA VAL A 576 -2.17 -53.39 -18.46
C VAL A 576 -3.09 -53.86 -19.58
N SER A 577 -3.11 -55.16 -19.86
CA SER A 577 -4.08 -55.79 -20.76
C SER A 577 -4.98 -56.76 -20.00
N LYS A 578 -6.11 -57.13 -20.60
CA LYS A 578 -7.05 -58.09 -20.00
C LYS A 578 -7.64 -59.04 -21.04
N THR A 579 -7.89 -60.28 -20.63
CA THR A 579 -8.67 -61.28 -21.37
C THR A 579 -9.88 -61.71 -20.54
N GLY A 580 -11.04 -61.90 -21.18
CA GLY A 580 -12.32 -62.05 -20.47
C GLY A 580 -12.87 -60.73 -19.91
N SER A 581 -13.86 -60.80 -19.02
CA SER A 581 -14.56 -59.61 -18.50
C SER A 581 -14.24 -59.33 -17.03
N GLY A 582 -13.74 -58.12 -16.76
CA GLY A 582 -13.34 -57.62 -15.45
C GLY A 582 -12.67 -56.24 -15.54
N THR A 583 -12.22 -55.72 -14.40
CA THR A 583 -11.51 -54.44 -14.27
C THR A 583 -10.19 -54.61 -13.51
N VAL A 584 -9.21 -53.77 -13.81
CA VAL A 584 -7.94 -53.69 -13.06
C VAL A 584 -7.70 -52.25 -12.61
N THR A 585 -7.34 -52.03 -11.35
CA THR A 585 -6.98 -50.71 -10.79
C THR A 585 -5.59 -50.75 -10.17
N SER A 586 -4.94 -49.59 -9.98
CA SER A 586 -3.60 -49.51 -9.36
C SER A 586 -3.53 -48.65 -8.10
N ALA A 587 -2.58 -48.98 -7.23
CA ALA A 587 -2.06 -48.13 -6.16
C ALA A 587 -0.52 -48.02 -6.28
N PRO A 588 0.09 -46.82 -6.41
CA PRO A 588 -0.55 -45.51 -6.56
C PRO A 588 -1.48 -45.42 -7.77
N THR A 589 -2.43 -44.48 -7.72
CA THR A 589 -3.46 -44.32 -8.76
C THR A 589 -2.84 -43.93 -10.09
N GLY A 590 -3.20 -44.63 -11.16
CA GLY A 590 -2.80 -44.30 -12.53
C GLY A 590 -3.41 -45.26 -13.57
N ILE A 591 -3.62 -46.52 -13.20
CA ILE A 591 -4.33 -47.50 -14.04
C ILE A 591 -5.77 -47.68 -13.55
N SER A 592 -6.71 -47.63 -14.48
CA SER A 592 -8.10 -48.04 -14.30
C SER A 592 -8.56 -48.69 -15.60
N CYS A 593 -8.17 -49.96 -15.80
CA CYS A 593 -8.32 -50.69 -17.06
C CYS A 593 -9.76 -51.20 -17.28
N GLY A 594 -10.70 -50.26 -17.19
CA GLY A 594 -11.97 -50.20 -17.91
C GLY A 594 -12.02 -49.03 -18.91
N SER A 595 -11.22 -47.97 -18.69
CA SER A 595 -11.13 -46.76 -19.54
C SER A 595 -9.69 -46.30 -19.84
N ALA A 596 -8.74 -46.52 -18.92
CA ALA A 596 -7.33 -46.16 -19.08
C ALA A 596 -6.40 -47.29 -18.60
N CYS A 597 -5.68 -47.89 -19.54
CA CYS A 597 -4.90 -49.10 -19.32
C CYS A 597 -3.38 -48.88 -19.33
N THR A 598 -2.92 -47.63 -19.42
CA THR A 598 -1.49 -47.28 -19.42
C THR A 598 -1.25 -46.06 -18.53
N ALA A 599 -0.14 -46.05 -17.77
CA ALA A 599 0.25 -44.90 -16.95
C ALA A 599 1.76 -44.87 -16.68
N PRO A 600 2.38 -43.67 -16.59
CA PRO A 600 3.77 -43.52 -16.21
C PRO A 600 3.94 -43.53 -14.68
N TYR A 601 5.01 -44.15 -14.21
CA TYR A 601 5.40 -44.18 -12.80
C TYR A 601 6.89 -43.91 -12.66
N VAL A 602 7.29 -43.23 -11.58
CA VAL A 602 8.69 -42.93 -11.29
C VAL A 602 9.48 -44.23 -11.07
N SER A 603 10.73 -44.27 -11.53
CA SER A 603 11.64 -45.40 -11.31
C SER A 603 11.72 -45.78 -9.82
N GLY A 604 11.65 -47.08 -9.53
CA GLY A 604 11.61 -47.66 -8.19
C GLY A 604 10.23 -47.68 -7.54
N THR A 605 9.20 -47.08 -8.15
CA THR A 605 7.83 -47.12 -7.61
C THR A 605 7.31 -48.56 -7.62
N SER A 606 6.82 -49.03 -6.46
CA SER A 606 6.08 -50.28 -6.36
C SER A 606 4.59 -50.00 -6.61
N VAL A 607 4.07 -50.55 -7.71
CA VAL A 607 2.68 -50.42 -8.15
C VAL A 607 1.96 -51.73 -7.86
N VAL A 608 0.88 -51.66 -7.08
CA VAL A 608 -0.01 -52.79 -6.80
C VAL A 608 -1.24 -52.69 -7.69
N LEU A 609 -1.41 -53.67 -8.58
CA LEU A 609 -2.59 -53.84 -9.42
C LEU A 609 -3.59 -54.78 -8.74
N THR A 610 -4.87 -54.42 -8.77
CA THR A 610 -5.96 -55.23 -8.20
C THR A 610 -7.00 -55.55 -9.27
N ALA A 611 -7.27 -56.84 -9.48
CA ALA A 611 -8.29 -57.34 -10.41
C ALA A 611 -9.64 -57.53 -9.72
N ALA A 612 -10.71 -57.18 -10.42
CA ALA A 612 -12.08 -57.47 -10.02
C ALA A 612 -12.83 -58.08 -11.22
N ALA A 613 -13.36 -59.29 -11.05
CA ALA A 613 -14.09 -59.98 -12.11
C ALA A 613 -15.48 -59.37 -12.33
N ALA A 614 -15.96 -59.36 -13.58
CA ALA A 614 -17.34 -58.99 -13.87
C ALA A 614 -18.32 -60.14 -13.51
N SER A 615 -19.61 -59.84 -13.42
CA SER A 615 -20.63 -60.86 -13.16
C SER A 615 -20.55 -62.02 -14.16
N GLY A 616 -20.51 -63.26 -13.66
CA GLY A 616 -20.37 -64.49 -14.47
C GLY A 616 -18.93 -64.90 -14.80
N TYR A 617 -17.93 -64.12 -14.38
CA TYR A 617 -16.52 -64.43 -14.54
C TYR A 617 -15.82 -64.63 -13.19
N SER A 618 -14.79 -65.46 -13.17
CA SER A 618 -13.80 -65.57 -12.11
C SER A 618 -12.45 -65.03 -12.58
N PHE A 619 -11.71 -64.40 -11.67
CA PHE A 619 -10.31 -64.09 -11.93
C PHE A 619 -9.51 -65.41 -12.04
N SER A 620 -8.72 -65.54 -13.10
CA SER A 620 -7.98 -66.76 -13.41
C SER A 620 -6.51 -66.63 -13.04
N SER A 621 -5.81 -65.61 -13.57
CA SER A 621 -4.36 -65.48 -13.39
C SER A 621 -3.83 -64.11 -13.79
N TRP A 622 -2.67 -63.77 -13.24
CA TRP A 622 -1.83 -62.67 -13.68
C TRP A 622 -0.65 -63.16 -14.53
N THR A 623 -0.19 -62.35 -15.47
CA THR A 623 1.13 -62.50 -16.11
C THR A 623 1.87 -61.16 -16.14
N GLY A 624 3.21 -61.20 -16.05
CA GLY A 624 4.06 -60.00 -16.09
C GLY A 624 4.28 -59.29 -14.75
N CYS A 625 3.85 -59.89 -13.63
CA CYS A 625 4.04 -59.37 -12.28
C CYS A 625 5.39 -59.77 -11.68
N ASP A 626 5.94 -58.94 -10.80
CA ASP A 626 7.10 -59.34 -9.98
C ASP A 626 6.66 -60.32 -8.87
N SER A 627 5.44 -60.14 -8.35
CA SER A 627 4.76 -61.11 -7.48
C SER A 627 3.24 -60.99 -7.62
N ALA A 628 2.52 -62.09 -7.41
CA ALA A 628 1.07 -62.13 -7.44
C ALA A 628 0.50 -62.98 -6.30
N ILE A 629 -0.54 -62.47 -5.64
CA ILE A 629 -1.29 -63.16 -4.58
C ILE A 629 -2.76 -62.90 -4.85
N ASP A 630 -3.53 -63.97 -5.10
CA ASP A 630 -4.94 -63.91 -5.47
C ASP A 630 -5.21 -62.88 -6.58
N THR A 631 -6.02 -61.86 -6.30
CA THR A 631 -6.40 -60.81 -7.24
C THR A 631 -5.41 -59.65 -7.30
N GLN A 632 -4.30 -59.70 -6.57
CA GLN A 632 -3.30 -58.64 -6.51
C GLN A 632 -2.01 -59.01 -7.25
N CYS A 633 -1.46 -58.06 -7.98
CA CYS A 633 -0.21 -58.15 -8.72
C CYS A 633 0.68 -56.95 -8.36
N THR A 634 1.89 -57.20 -7.88
CA THR A 634 2.84 -56.14 -7.55
C THR A 634 3.90 -56.03 -8.64
N VAL A 635 4.20 -54.80 -9.04
CA VAL A 635 5.18 -54.44 -10.06
C VAL A 635 6.04 -53.30 -9.57
N THR A 636 7.35 -53.52 -9.48
CA THR A 636 8.34 -52.47 -9.22
C THR A 636 8.83 -51.90 -10.54
N MET A 637 8.71 -50.58 -10.71
CA MET A 637 8.97 -49.91 -11.98
C MET A 637 10.46 -49.62 -12.16
N SER A 638 11.18 -50.50 -12.84
CA SER A 638 12.61 -50.34 -13.18
C SER A 638 12.86 -50.18 -14.69
N SER A 639 11.83 -50.39 -15.49
CA SER A 639 11.76 -50.26 -16.94
C SER A 639 10.28 -50.15 -17.33
N ASP A 640 9.99 -49.91 -18.61
CA ASP A 640 8.63 -50.12 -19.10
C ASP A 640 8.23 -51.59 -18.85
N LYS A 641 7.00 -51.80 -18.36
CA LYS A 641 6.49 -53.12 -17.98
C LYS A 641 5.08 -53.32 -18.50
N SER A 642 4.74 -54.57 -18.81
CA SER A 642 3.41 -54.97 -19.27
C SER A 642 2.86 -56.11 -18.41
N VAL A 643 1.63 -55.96 -17.95
CA VAL A 643 0.92 -56.95 -17.12
C VAL A 643 -0.39 -57.34 -17.81
N SER A 644 -0.78 -58.62 -17.74
CA SER A 644 -2.09 -59.07 -18.22
C SER A 644 -2.89 -59.76 -17.12
N ALA A 645 -4.18 -59.42 -17.02
CA ALA A 645 -5.17 -60.09 -16.17
C ALA A 645 -6.07 -61.01 -17.01
N ALA A 646 -6.19 -62.27 -16.63
CA ALA A 646 -7.12 -63.20 -17.25
C ALA A 646 -8.36 -63.44 -16.38
N PHE A 647 -9.54 -63.35 -16.99
CA PHE A 647 -10.84 -63.68 -16.40
C PHE A 647 -11.50 -64.80 -17.22
N THR A 648 -12.00 -65.82 -16.56
CA THR A 648 -12.66 -66.99 -17.20
C THR A 648 -14.12 -67.09 -16.77
N TRP A 649 -14.98 -67.62 -17.65
CA TRP A 649 -16.40 -67.82 -17.36
C TRP A 649 -16.60 -68.96 -16.36
N SER A 650 -17.45 -68.79 -15.34
CA SER A 650 -17.60 -69.75 -14.23
C SER A 650 -17.99 -71.17 -14.69
N ASP A 651 -18.85 -71.29 -15.70
CA ASP A 651 -19.39 -72.58 -16.16
C ASP A 651 -18.34 -73.46 -16.88
N TYR A 652 -17.24 -72.89 -17.39
CA TYR A 652 -16.20 -73.65 -18.07
C TYR A 652 -15.45 -74.60 -17.12
N ASN A 653 -15.15 -74.12 -15.91
CA ASN A 653 -14.42 -74.90 -14.91
C ASN A 653 -15.29 -76.05 -14.38
N ASP A 654 -16.58 -75.80 -14.14
CA ASP A 654 -17.54 -76.81 -13.68
C ASP A 654 -17.75 -77.92 -14.74
N ALA A 655 -17.84 -77.54 -16.03
CA ALA A 655 -17.95 -78.49 -17.13
C ALA A 655 -16.72 -79.40 -17.23
N ILE A 656 -15.51 -78.84 -17.14
CA ILE A 656 -14.26 -79.62 -17.18
C ILE A 656 -14.16 -80.55 -15.97
N ALA A 657 -14.49 -80.07 -14.77
CA ALA A 657 -14.49 -80.89 -13.57
C ALA A 657 -15.40 -82.11 -13.76
N LYS A 658 -16.61 -81.92 -14.29
CA LYS A 658 -17.55 -83.03 -14.50
C LYS A 658 -17.15 -83.95 -15.65
N ILE A 659 -16.63 -83.41 -16.75
CA ILE A 659 -16.05 -84.21 -17.85
C ILE A 659 -14.94 -85.12 -17.32
N ASN A 660 -14.05 -84.58 -16.48
CA ASN A 660 -12.96 -85.34 -15.88
C ASN A 660 -13.45 -86.39 -14.88
N GLU A 661 -14.47 -86.07 -14.08
CA GLU A 661 -15.11 -87.01 -13.16
C GLU A 661 -15.71 -88.21 -13.91
N ILE A 662 -16.56 -87.97 -14.92
CA ILE A 662 -17.19 -89.03 -15.71
C ILE A 662 -16.12 -89.82 -16.48
N TYR A 663 -15.11 -89.15 -17.03
CA TYR A 663 -14.00 -89.82 -17.67
C TYR A 663 -13.26 -90.76 -16.71
N SER A 664 -13.04 -90.36 -15.46
CA SER A 664 -12.35 -91.20 -14.48
C SER A 664 -13.12 -92.49 -14.16
N LEU A 665 -14.46 -92.43 -14.15
CA LEU A 665 -15.34 -93.56 -13.88
C LEU A 665 -15.46 -94.54 -15.07
N PHE A 666 -15.33 -94.04 -16.29
CA PHE A 666 -15.56 -94.81 -17.53
C PHE A 666 -14.37 -94.76 -18.50
N SER A 667 -13.16 -94.62 -17.98
CA SER A 667 -11.94 -94.42 -18.78
C SER A 667 -11.66 -95.55 -19.78
N THR A 668 -12.05 -96.79 -19.47
CA THR A 668 -11.93 -97.95 -20.38
C THR A 668 -12.84 -97.85 -21.60
N PHE A 669 -13.99 -97.19 -21.47
CA PHE A 669 -14.92 -96.95 -22.57
C PHE A 669 -14.42 -95.81 -23.48
N PHE A 670 -13.97 -94.70 -22.89
CA PHE A 670 -13.55 -93.52 -23.63
C PHE A 670 -12.12 -93.61 -24.20
N GLY A 671 -11.20 -94.29 -23.52
CA GLY A 671 -9.80 -94.41 -23.95
C GLY A 671 -9.00 -93.12 -23.76
N THR A 672 -8.01 -92.88 -24.62
CA THR A 672 -7.11 -91.71 -24.50
C THR A 672 -7.76 -90.44 -25.03
N LYS A 673 -7.66 -89.33 -24.27
CA LYS A 673 -8.12 -88.00 -24.71
C LYS A 673 -7.41 -87.59 -26.01
N SER A 674 -8.14 -87.01 -26.96
CA SER A 674 -7.58 -86.55 -28.23
C SER A 674 -6.99 -85.13 -28.18
N GLY A 675 -7.06 -84.46 -27.03
CA GLY A 675 -6.63 -83.08 -26.81
C GLY A 675 -7.35 -82.45 -25.61
N ASP A 676 -7.31 -81.12 -25.51
CA ASP A 676 -8.04 -80.37 -24.48
C ASP A 676 -9.56 -80.32 -24.75
N VAL A 677 -10.33 -79.98 -23.71
CA VAL A 677 -11.78 -79.76 -23.82
C VAL A 677 -12.03 -78.57 -24.75
N GLN A 678 -12.75 -78.83 -25.84
CA GLN A 678 -13.11 -77.83 -26.83
C GLN A 678 -14.39 -77.10 -26.39
N THR A 679 -14.41 -75.78 -26.58
CA THR A 679 -15.61 -74.97 -26.39
C THR A 679 -16.29 -74.77 -27.73
N GLY A 680 -17.57 -75.14 -27.81
CA GLY A 680 -18.42 -74.92 -28.97
C GLY A 680 -19.60 -74.00 -28.62
N THR A 681 -20.21 -73.43 -29.65
CA THR A 681 -21.41 -72.60 -29.51
C THR A 681 -22.49 -73.11 -30.45
N SER A 682 -23.74 -73.08 -29.99
CA SER A 682 -24.93 -73.39 -30.77
C SER A 682 -25.96 -72.28 -30.60
N THR A 683 -27.03 -72.31 -31.39
CA THR A 683 -28.19 -71.42 -31.21
C THR A 683 -28.82 -71.55 -29.81
N TYR A 684 -28.58 -72.67 -29.11
CA TYR A 684 -29.13 -72.95 -27.79
C TYR A 684 -28.17 -72.62 -26.64
N GLY A 685 -26.91 -72.29 -26.94
CA GLY A 685 -25.90 -71.90 -25.94
C GLY A 685 -24.52 -72.54 -26.16
N THR A 686 -23.63 -72.30 -25.20
CA THR A 686 -22.24 -72.78 -25.20
C THR A 686 -22.18 -74.20 -24.66
N PHE A 687 -21.40 -75.06 -25.32
CA PHE A 687 -21.17 -76.44 -24.88
C PHE A 687 -19.67 -76.74 -24.82
N TYR A 688 -19.31 -77.74 -24.03
CA TYR A 688 -17.93 -78.15 -23.84
C TYR A 688 -17.78 -79.62 -24.16
N VAL A 689 -16.86 -79.97 -25.07
CA VAL A 689 -16.71 -81.34 -25.56
C VAL A 689 -15.26 -81.82 -25.44
N GLN A 690 -15.09 -82.98 -24.83
CA GLN A 690 -13.85 -83.74 -24.84
C GLN A 690 -14.00 -84.88 -25.83
N TRP A 691 -13.20 -84.84 -26.89
CA TRP A 691 -13.07 -85.97 -27.81
C TRP A 691 -11.99 -86.95 -27.35
N TYR A 692 -12.12 -88.20 -27.78
CA TYR A 692 -11.19 -89.28 -27.49
C TYR A 692 -10.74 -89.96 -28.79
N VAL A 693 -9.55 -90.56 -28.75
CA VAL A 693 -8.87 -91.12 -29.93
C VAL A 693 -9.67 -92.24 -30.60
N ASN A 694 -10.47 -92.99 -29.83
CA ASN A 694 -11.30 -94.08 -30.35
C ASN A 694 -12.63 -93.62 -31.00
N GLY A 695 -12.84 -92.30 -31.14
CA GLY A 695 -14.03 -91.72 -31.76
C GLY A 695 -15.21 -91.50 -30.81
N THR A 696 -15.07 -91.79 -29.52
CA THR A 696 -16.06 -91.41 -28.49
C THR A 696 -15.85 -89.96 -28.03
N GLY A 697 -16.85 -89.39 -27.35
CA GLY A 697 -16.79 -88.03 -26.82
C GLY A 697 -17.61 -87.85 -25.55
N LEU A 698 -17.22 -86.93 -24.68
CA LEU A 698 -18.02 -86.45 -23.55
C LEU A 698 -18.38 -84.99 -23.77
N LEU A 699 -19.66 -84.68 -23.65
CA LEU A 699 -20.22 -83.35 -23.91
C LEU A 699 -20.95 -82.86 -22.68
N ALA A 700 -20.48 -81.75 -22.14
CA ALA A 700 -21.23 -80.90 -21.23
C ALA A 700 -22.08 -79.95 -22.08
N TRP A 701 -23.36 -80.26 -22.23
CA TRP A 701 -24.26 -79.47 -23.07
C TRP A 701 -24.85 -78.29 -22.29
N THR A 702 -25.26 -77.25 -23.01
CA THR A 702 -25.77 -76.00 -22.43
C THR A 702 -27.07 -76.16 -21.64
N ASP A 703 -27.74 -77.30 -21.74
CA ASP A 703 -28.90 -77.67 -20.92
C ASP A 703 -28.52 -78.13 -19.50
N GLY A 704 -27.22 -78.11 -19.18
CA GLY A 704 -26.65 -78.48 -17.89
C GLY A 704 -26.44 -79.98 -17.67
N TYR A 705 -26.66 -80.79 -18.72
CA TYR A 705 -26.50 -82.23 -18.67
C TYR A 705 -25.29 -82.73 -19.46
N MET A 706 -24.84 -83.91 -19.06
CA MET A 706 -23.73 -84.62 -19.66
C MET A 706 -24.22 -85.66 -20.67
N TYR A 707 -23.61 -85.67 -21.85
CA TYR A 707 -23.87 -86.59 -22.93
C TYR A 707 -22.58 -87.32 -23.34
N TYR A 708 -22.71 -88.53 -23.85
CA TYR A 708 -21.59 -89.27 -24.43
C TYR A 708 -21.88 -89.64 -25.89
N TYR A 709 -20.86 -89.58 -26.73
CA TYR A 709 -20.96 -89.94 -28.14
C TYR A 709 -20.51 -91.38 -28.34
N ASN A 710 -21.37 -92.18 -28.97
CA ASN A 710 -21.07 -93.56 -29.34
C ASN A 710 -21.82 -93.95 -30.63
N ASN A 711 -21.18 -94.69 -31.53
CA ASN A 711 -21.77 -95.22 -32.77
C ASN A 711 -22.60 -94.21 -33.58
N GLY A 712 -22.10 -92.98 -33.72
CA GLY A 712 -22.76 -91.96 -34.54
C GLY A 712 -23.78 -91.09 -33.79
N GLN A 713 -24.08 -91.36 -32.52
CA GLN A 713 -25.15 -90.69 -31.76
C GLN A 713 -24.69 -90.18 -30.38
N TRP A 714 -25.30 -89.07 -29.95
CA TRP A 714 -25.18 -88.55 -28.59
C TRP A 714 -26.22 -89.21 -27.67
N ASN A 715 -25.76 -89.72 -26.53
CA ASN A 715 -26.56 -90.44 -25.56
C ASN A 715 -26.48 -89.73 -24.20
N TYR A 716 -27.61 -89.66 -23.52
CA TYR A 716 -27.72 -89.03 -22.21
C TYR A 716 -27.05 -89.86 -21.12
N THR A 717 -26.22 -89.25 -20.27
CA THR A 717 -25.50 -89.97 -19.21
C THR A 717 -26.26 -90.07 -17.89
N GLY A 718 -27.37 -89.34 -17.71
CA GLY A 718 -28.03 -89.18 -16.41
C GLY A 718 -27.36 -88.18 -15.46
N ASN A 719 -26.20 -87.63 -15.82
CA ASN A 719 -25.42 -86.75 -14.95
C ASN A 719 -25.62 -85.27 -15.33
N ARG A 720 -25.70 -84.40 -14.31
CA ARG A 720 -25.61 -82.94 -14.47
C ARG A 720 -24.18 -82.46 -14.23
N TRP A 721 -23.76 -81.45 -14.98
CA TRP A 721 -22.48 -80.77 -14.75
C TRP A 721 -22.63 -79.37 -14.16
N MET A 722 -23.77 -78.74 -14.40
CA MET A 722 -24.09 -77.45 -13.77
C MET A 722 -24.48 -77.64 -12.30
N SER A 723 -24.02 -76.72 -11.45
CA SER A 723 -24.53 -76.58 -10.08
C SER A 723 -26.02 -76.20 -10.09
N ASP A 724 -26.72 -76.40 -8.96
CA ASP A 724 -28.11 -75.95 -8.80
C ASP A 724 -28.23 -74.43 -9.03
N LEU A 725 -27.23 -73.64 -8.64
CA LEU A 725 -27.20 -72.20 -8.91
C LEU A 725 -27.07 -71.90 -10.40
N SER A 726 -26.17 -72.58 -11.11
CA SER A 726 -25.95 -72.37 -12.55
C SER A 726 -27.18 -72.80 -13.36
N MET A 727 -27.82 -73.91 -12.99
CA MET A 727 -29.06 -74.37 -13.62
C MET A 727 -30.23 -73.42 -13.37
N ALA A 728 -30.40 -72.97 -12.12
CA ALA A 728 -31.39 -71.96 -11.79
C ALA A 728 -31.14 -70.67 -12.57
N ALA A 729 -29.89 -70.24 -12.68
CA ALA A 729 -29.52 -69.05 -13.42
C ALA A 729 -29.81 -69.16 -14.92
N TYR A 730 -29.51 -70.31 -15.53
CA TYR A 730 -29.87 -70.59 -16.90
C TYR A 730 -31.39 -70.49 -17.10
N MET A 731 -32.18 -71.17 -16.27
CA MET A 731 -33.63 -71.19 -16.41
C MET A 731 -34.28 -69.83 -16.13
N ILE A 732 -33.79 -69.08 -15.14
CA ILE A 732 -34.21 -67.70 -14.88
C ILE A 732 -33.93 -66.83 -16.11
N ASN A 733 -32.73 -66.92 -16.68
CA ASN A 733 -32.36 -66.14 -17.86
C ASN A 733 -33.14 -66.55 -19.11
N TYR A 734 -33.43 -67.85 -19.26
CA TYR A 734 -34.24 -68.37 -20.35
C TYR A 734 -35.66 -67.82 -20.28
N ILE A 735 -36.34 -67.96 -19.15
CA ILE A 735 -37.69 -67.42 -18.96
C ILE A 735 -37.67 -65.89 -19.13
N TYR A 736 -36.68 -65.21 -18.58
CA TYR A 736 -36.50 -63.78 -18.80
C TYR A 736 -36.35 -63.41 -20.28
N SER A 737 -35.62 -64.19 -21.07
CA SER A 737 -35.44 -63.92 -22.50
C SER A 737 -36.78 -63.96 -23.27
N GLN A 738 -37.67 -64.88 -22.89
CA GLN A 738 -38.98 -65.05 -23.52
C GLN A 738 -39.99 -63.97 -23.07
N TYR A 739 -39.85 -63.49 -21.83
CA TYR A 739 -40.83 -62.59 -21.20
C TYR A 739 -40.19 -61.29 -20.70
N SER A 740 -39.13 -60.82 -21.36
CA SER A 740 -38.34 -59.67 -20.92
C SER A 740 -39.16 -58.38 -20.78
N ALA A 741 -40.18 -58.20 -21.62
CA ALA A 741 -41.10 -57.07 -21.54
C ALA A 741 -41.94 -57.05 -20.25
N PHE A 742 -42.26 -58.23 -19.69
CA PHE A 742 -42.98 -58.34 -18.42
C PHE A 742 -42.07 -58.02 -17.23
N PHE A 743 -40.85 -58.57 -17.24
CA PHE A 743 -39.91 -58.43 -16.12
C PHE A 743 -39.15 -57.11 -16.11
N GLY A 744 -38.88 -56.49 -17.25
CA GLY A 744 -38.11 -55.25 -17.33
C GLY A 744 -36.65 -55.40 -16.93
N THR A 745 -35.98 -54.30 -16.59
CA THR A 745 -34.52 -54.30 -16.32
C THR A 745 -34.18 -55.04 -15.03
N LYS A 746 -33.15 -55.89 -15.06
CA LYS A 746 -32.62 -56.58 -13.88
C LYS A 746 -32.15 -55.58 -12.82
N SER A 747 -32.53 -55.81 -11.56
CA SER A 747 -32.13 -54.95 -10.42
C SER A 747 -30.74 -55.27 -9.84
N GLY A 748 -30.10 -56.33 -10.33
CA GLY A 748 -28.82 -56.85 -9.82
C GLY A 748 -28.56 -58.27 -10.35
N GLY A 749 -27.67 -59.01 -9.71
CA GLY A 749 -27.44 -60.43 -10.00
C GLY A 749 -28.48 -61.36 -9.35
N ILE A 750 -28.39 -62.65 -9.66
CA ILE A 750 -29.19 -63.69 -9.00
C ILE A 750 -28.67 -63.88 -7.57
N THR A 751 -29.59 -63.90 -6.62
CA THR A 751 -29.29 -64.09 -5.20
C THR A 751 -29.73 -65.47 -4.74
N THR A 752 -28.97 -66.07 -3.83
CA THR A 752 -29.31 -67.35 -3.20
C THR A 752 -29.89 -67.10 -1.82
N GLY A 753 -31.01 -67.75 -1.51
CA GLY A 753 -31.65 -67.70 -0.20
C GLY A 753 -31.98 -69.08 0.34
N THR A 754 -32.21 -69.16 1.64
CA THR A 754 -32.63 -70.39 2.33
C THR A 754 -33.94 -70.13 3.07
N ALA A 755 -34.83 -71.11 3.01
CA ALA A 755 -36.07 -71.14 3.78
C ALA A 755 -36.20 -72.49 4.49
N THR A 756 -37.14 -72.62 5.42
CA THR A 756 -37.36 -73.83 6.23
C THR A 756 -37.53 -75.11 5.39
N ASN A 757 -37.98 -74.97 4.15
CA ASN A 757 -38.26 -76.09 3.24
C ASN A 757 -37.30 -76.17 2.04
N GLY A 758 -36.16 -75.45 2.08
CA GLY A 758 -35.08 -75.59 1.10
C GLY A 758 -34.43 -74.30 0.60
N THR A 759 -33.53 -74.45 -0.38
CA THR A 759 -32.79 -73.35 -1.02
C THR A 759 -33.56 -72.81 -2.21
N PHE A 760 -33.43 -71.51 -2.46
CA PHE A 760 -33.99 -70.86 -3.63
C PHE A 760 -33.02 -69.87 -4.27
N TYR A 761 -33.23 -69.63 -5.56
CA TYR A 761 -32.43 -68.71 -6.36
C TYR A 761 -33.35 -67.70 -7.00
N VAL A 762 -33.12 -66.40 -6.76
CA VAL A 762 -34.05 -65.35 -7.18
C VAL A 762 -33.35 -64.21 -7.90
N GLN A 763 -33.92 -63.80 -9.03
CA GLN A 763 -33.61 -62.58 -9.75
C GLN A 763 -34.75 -61.59 -9.57
N TRP A 764 -34.45 -60.44 -8.98
CA TRP A 764 -35.37 -59.30 -8.89
C TRP A 764 -35.18 -58.34 -10.07
N TYR A 765 -36.25 -57.65 -10.44
CA TYR A 765 -36.25 -56.65 -11.49
C TYR A 765 -36.70 -55.28 -10.98
N MET A 766 -36.27 -54.21 -11.65
CA MET A 766 -36.50 -52.83 -11.20
C MET A 766 -37.97 -52.44 -11.11
N ASN A 767 -38.86 -53.13 -11.83
CA ASN A 767 -40.30 -52.91 -11.79
C ASN A 767 -41.02 -53.67 -10.65
N GLY A 768 -40.28 -54.34 -9.77
CA GLY A 768 -40.82 -55.07 -8.62
C GLY A 768 -41.28 -56.50 -8.90
N THR A 769 -41.09 -57.01 -10.13
CA THR A 769 -41.28 -58.42 -10.46
C THR A 769 -40.06 -59.27 -10.09
N GLY A 770 -40.21 -60.58 -10.05
CA GLY A 770 -39.11 -61.51 -9.75
C GLY A 770 -39.28 -62.88 -10.42
N LEU A 771 -38.16 -63.57 -10.68
CA LEU A 771 -38.13 -64.97 -11.09
C LEU A 771 -37.36 -65.77 -10.05
N LEU A 772 -37.95 -66.89 -9.62
CA LEU A 772 -37.44 -67.71 -8.54
C LEU A 772 -37.42 -69.18 -8.97
N ALA A 773 -36.27 -69.82 -8.81
CA ALA A 773 -36.12 -71.27 -8.93
C ALA A 773 -36.13 -71.84 -7.50
N TRP A 774 -37.12 -72.69 -7.20
CA TRP A 774 -37.26 -73.27 -5.86
C TRP A 774 -36.76 -74.71 -5.80
N THR A 775 -36.32 -75.17 -4.62
CA THR A 775 -35.76 -76.53 -4.50
C THR A 775 -36.73 -77.67 -4.82
N ASP A 776 -38.03 -77.40 -4.90
CA ASP A 776 -39.06 -78.37 -5.31
C ASP A 776 -38.98 -78.73 -6.80
N GLY A 777 -38.09 -78.06 -7.54
CA GLY A 777 -37.81 -78.28 -8.94
C GLY A 777 -38.62 -77.39 -9.88
N TYR A 778 -39.47 -76.49 -9.36
CA TYR A 778 -40.30 -75.61 -10.17
C TYR A 778 -39.82 -74.16 -10.18
N MET A 779 -40.13 -73.48 -11.28
CA MET A 779 -39.94 -72.06 -11.48
C MET A 779 -41.19 -71.29 -11.04
N TYR A 780 -40.96 -70.14 -10.44
CA TYR A 780 -41.99 -69.23 -9.93
C TYR A 780 -41.71 -67.82 -10.43
N PHE A 781 -42.76 -67.04 -10.64
CA PHE A 781 -42.64 -65.61 -10.88
C PHE A 781 -43.42 -64.81 -9.84
N TYR A 782 -42.88 -63.66 -9.46
CA TYR A 782 -43.50 -62.75 -8.52
C TYR A 782 -44.22 -61.64 -9.29
N ASN A 783 -45.52 -61.50 -9.00
CA ASN A 783 -46.34 -60.42 -9.52
C ASN A 783 -47.37 -60.02 -8.46
N THR A 784 -47.69 -58.73 -8.37
CA THR A 784 -48.78 -58.19 -7.52
C THR A 784 -48.80 -58.72 -6.07
N GLY A 785 -47.64 -58.90 -5.46
CA GLY A 785 -47.55 -59.32 -4.06
C GLY A 785 -47.49 -60.83 -3.81
N GLN A 786 -47.53 -61.67 -4.85
CA GLN A 786 -47.60 -63.13 -4.71
C GLN A 786 -46.65 -63.86 -5.66
N TRP A 787 -46.18 -65.03 -5.22
CA TRP A 787 -45.44 -65.98 -6.06
C TRP A 787 -46.40 -66.92 -6.77
N ASN A 788 -46.24 -67.02 -8.09
CA ASN A 788 -47.06 -67.84 -8.97
C ASN A 788 -46.18 -68.91 -9.64
N ASN A 789 -46.59 -70.17 -9.60
CA ASN A 789 -45.85 -71.27 -10.23
C ASN A 789 -46.00 -71.19 -11.76
N THR A 790 -44.90 -71.29 -12.51
CA THR A 790 -44.93 -71.21 -13.99
C THR A 790 -45.27 -72.55 -14.66
N SER A 791 -45.41 -73.63 -13.89
CA SER A 791 -45.43 -75.03 -14.34
C SER A 791 -44.17 -75.47 -15.10
N THR A 792 -43.12 -74.65 -15.12
CA THR A 792 -41.84 -74.97 -15.74
C THR A 792 -40.92 -75.59 -14.70
N MET A 793 -40.37 -76.76 -15.02
CA MET A 793 -39.36 -77.39 -14.17
C MET A 793 -37.96 -76.90 -14.53
N TRP A 794 -37.10 -76.77 -13.53
CA TRP A 794 -35.67 -76.46 -13.69
C TRP A 794 -34.76 -77.56 -13.13
N LYS A 795 -35.31 -78.53 -12.39
CA LYS A 795 -34.60 -79.71 -11.88
C LYS A 795 -35.10 -81.00 -12.49
#